data_AF-A0A8D2FFD5-F1
#
_entry.id   AF-A0A8D2FFD5-F1
#
_cell.length_a   1.000
_cell.length_b   1.000
_cell.length_c   1.000
_cell.angle_alpha   90.00
_cell.angle_beta   90.00
_cell.angle_gamma   90.00
#
_symmetry.space_group_name_H-M   'P 1'
#
loop_
_entity.id
_entity.type
_entity.pdbx_description
1 polymer ?
#
loop_
_entity_poly.entity_id
_entity_poly.type
_entity_poly.pdbx_seq_one_letter_code
_entity_poly.pdbx_strand_id
1 'polypeptide(L)'
;MEANQCSLVVEPSYPDLVINVGEVTLGEENRNKLQKVQRDQEKERVLQAACALLNSGGGVIRMAKKDEHLVDMGLDLEKSLRELIQSSDLQAFFETKQQGRRFYIFVKSWSSGLLPEDGSVKPRLCSLRSSLHRRSGTSELLMNSREAFCFLKKKKNDAKILEEGPFHKVHKGIHQELPNSDPADPIFQKDYLEYGEILPFPESQSVEFKRFSTKHIQEYVKKIIPEYVPAFANTDGGYLFIGVDDKSKKVLGCAKKNVNPDSLRSEIVKTIHKLPCVHFCQAQGQITFTLKIVDVLAKGELYGYACMIRVEPFCCAVFSEAPNSWIVEDKYVCSLTTKKWVGMMTDTDPDLLQLSEDFECQLSLSSGPPLSRPVYSKKGLQHKKELQQLLFSVPPGHLRYTPESLWRDLTSEHEGLQELINKQMQPFSQGIVILSRSWAVDLNLQEKPGVICDALLIARNSTPILYTVLREQDAEGQDYCTRTAFTLKQNLVNVGGYTGKVCVRAKVLCLSPESSAEALEAAVSPMDYPASYRLGGTRHMEGLLQSLVIVLRGFRSLLSDQLGCEVLNLLTAQQYEIFSKNLRKNRELFVHGLPGSGKTIMAMKIMEKIRNVFHCEAERILYVCENQPLRNFISDKNICQAETRKTFIKEKFEHIQHIVIDEAQNFRSEDGDWYGKAKTITRRAKDGPGILWIFLDYFQTSHLDCSGLPLLSDQYPREELTRIVRNADPIAKYLQKEMQVIRNNPSFNIPPGSLEILLEAEWSQGVQGTLQIKKRLTVEQIVTFVADTCRFFFERGYSPKDVAVLVSTTKEVERYKYELLKAMRKKRVVQLRDACDMLGDHIVLDSVRRFSGLERNIVFGIRPRTADPAILPNILICLASRAKQHLYIFP
;
A
#
# COMPACT_ATOMS: atom_id res chain seq x y z
N MET A 1 17.73 12.42 -13.24
CA MET A 1 17.24 11.50 -12.18
C MET A 1 18.37 10.68 -11.53
N GLU A 2 19.65 11.05 -11.70
CA GLU A 2 20.79 10.20 -11.27
C GLU A 2 21.40 10.54 -9.90
N ALA A 3 20.95 11.61 -9.21
CA ALA A 3 21.63 12.13 -8.02
C ALA A 3 21.37 11.37 -6.69
N ASN A 4 20.49 10.36 -6.68
CA ASN A 4 20.04 9.68 -5.45
C ASN A 4 20.36 8.17 -5.40
N GLN A 5 21.14 7.64 -6.34
CA GLN A 5 21.47 6.21 -6.41
C GLN A 5 22.79 5.92 -5.71
N CYS A 6 22.79 4.96 -4.78
CA CYS A 6 24.02 4.40 -4.24
C CYS A 6 24.69 3.48 -5.27
N SER A 7 26.01 3.31 -5.18
CA SER A 7 26.76 2.33 -6.00
C SER A 7 26.38 0.86 -5.71
N LEU A 8 25.61 0.62 -4.65
CA LEU A 8 25.16 -0.70 -4.25
C LEU A 8 23.95 -1.16 -5.08
N VAL A 9 24.05 -2.37 -5.62
CA VAL A 9 23.02 -2.99 -6.47
C VAL A 9 22.61 -4.33 -5.87
N VAL A 10 21.32 -4.66 -5.99
CA VAL A 10 20.78 -5.96 -5.59
C VAL A 10 21.11 -7.00 -6.64
N GLU A 11 21.61 -8.16 -6.21
CA GLU A 11 21.89 -9.28 -7.10
C GLU A 11 20.60 -10.01 -7.47
N PRO A 12 20.26 -10.13 -8.76
CA PRO A 12 18.96 -10.67 -9.19
C PRO A 12 18.88 -12.20 -9.08
N SER A 13 20.01 -12.90 -8.89
CA SER A 13 20.11 -14.35 -9.02
C SER A 13 19.72 -15.14 -7.75
N TYR A 14 19.09 -14.49 -6.77
CA TYR A 14 18.78 -15.09 -5.47
C TYR A 14 17.29 -15.02 -5.13
N PRO A 15 16.76 -15.99 -4.34
CA PRO A 15 15.37 -16.00 -3.93
C PRO A 15 15.08 -15.02 -2.77
N ASP A 16 15.97 -14.06 -2.53
CA ASP A 16 15.87 -13.02 -1.50
C ASP A 16 16.64 -11.77 -1.95
N LEU A 17 16.46 -10.64 -1.25
CA LEU A 17 17.22 -9.42 -1.52
C LEU A 17 18.68 -9.60 -1.08
N VAL A 18 19.60 -9.65 -2.03
CA VAL A 18 21.03 -9.81 -1.75
C VAL A 18 21.79 -8.56 -2.19
N ILE A 19 22.37 -7.83 -1.23
CA ILE A 19 23.20 -6.66 -1.52
C ILE A 19 24.67 -7.05 -1.38
N ASN A 20 25.42 -6.93 -2.47
CA ASN A 20 26.87 -7.16 -2.45
C ASN A 20 27.60 -5.84 -2.17
N VAL A 21 28.31 -5.77 -1.05
CA VAL A 21 29.06 -4.58 -0.63
C VAL A 21 30.55 -4.65 -1.02
N GLY A 22 30.95 -5.67 -1.76
CA GLY A 22 32.32 -5.89 -2.23
C GLY A 22 33.25 -6.38 -1.11
N GLU A 23 34.54 -6.03 -1.22
CA GLU A 23 35.53 -6.35 -0.20
C GLU A 23 35.35 -5.50 1.06
N VAL A 24 35.34 -6.18 2.20
CA VAL A 24 35.26 -5.60 3.54
C VAL A 24 36.26 -6.30 4.45
N THR A 25 37.00 -5.53 5.23
CA THR A 25 37.94 -6.07 6.21
C THR A 25 37.17 -6.46 7.47
N LEU A 26 37.36 -7.70 7.93
CA LEU A 26 36.66 -8.28 9.09
C LEU A 26 37.67 -8.73 10.15
N GLY A 27 37.22 -8.91 11.38
CA GLY A 27 38.07 -9.16 12.54
C GLY A 27 38.43 -7.87 13.29
N GLU A 28 38.16 -7.79 14.59
CA GLU A 28 38.44 -6.60 15.42
C GLU A 28 39.90 -6.13 15.30
N GLU A 29 40.85 -7.06 15.39
CA GLU A 29 42.28 -6.75 15.25
C GLU A 29 42.62 -6.19 13.86
N ASN A 30 42.04 -6.76 12.81
CA ASN A 30 42.31 -6.33 11.43
C ASN A 30 41.66 -4.98 11.14
N ARG A 31 40.44 -4.75 11.64
CA ARG A 31 39.76 -3.46 11.50
C ARG A 31 40.49 -2.35 12.27
N ASN A 32 41.10 -2.66 13.41
CA ASN A 32 41.92 -1.68 14.15
C ASN A 32 43.23 -1.31 13.45
N LYS A 33 43.75 -2.18 12.56
CA LYS A 33 44.93 -1.88 11.72
C LYS A 33 44.61 -1.00 10.51
N LEU A 34 43.34 -0.83 10.14
CA LEU A 34 42.95 0.00 9.00
C LEU A 34 43.09 1.49 9.28
N GLN A 35 43.38 2.25 8.22
CA GLN A 35 43.24 3.70 8.26
C GLN A 35 41.79 4.09 8.57
N LYS A 36 41.60 5.10 9.42
CA LYS A 36 40.27 5.54 9.87
C LYS A 36 39.31 5.81 8.72
N VAL A 37 39.78 6.49 7.66
CA VAL A 37 38.96 6.83 6.48
C VAL A 37 38.44 5.58 5.78
N GLN A 38 39.30 4.59 5.52
CA GLN A 38 38.91 3.34 4.88
C GLN A 38 37.96 2.54 5.77
N ARG A 39 38.25 2.44 7.07
CA ARG A 39 37.38 1.77 8.06
C ARG A 39 35.98 2.39 8.07
N ASP A 40 35.89 3.72 8.06
CA ASP A 40 34.63 4.46 8.05
C ASP A 40 33.86 4.28 6.73
N GLN A 41 34.55 4.25 5.57
CA GLN A 41 33.93 3.98 4.26
C GLN A 41 33.37 2.55 4.15
N GLU A 42 34.13 1.54 4.61
CA GLU A 42 33.64 0.16 4.65
C GLU A 42 32.41 0.05 5.56
N LYS A 43 32.47 0.65 6.75
CA LYS A 43 31.37 0.68 7.72
C LYS A 43 30.13 1.35 7.15
N GLU A 44 30.27 2.49 6.49
CA GLU A 44 29.15 3.20 5.87
C GLU A 44 28.45 2.34 4.81
N ARG A 45 29.19 1.67 3.92
CA ARG A 45 28.61 0.77 2.91
C ARG A 45 27.78 -0.36 3.53
N VAL A 46 28.29 -0.98 4.59
CA VAL A 46 27.56 -2.03 5.33
C VAL A 46 26.27 -1.49 5.95
N LEU A 47 26.35 -0.31 6.57
CA LEU A 47 25.21 0.33 7.23
C LEU A 47 24.13 0.80 6.25
N GLN A 48 24.51 1.32 5.08
CA GLN A 48 23.57 1.67 4.02
C GLN A 48 22.83 0.43 3.52
N ALA A 49 23.53 -0.68 3.28
CA ALA A 49 22.91 -1.95 2.89
C ALA A 49 21.98 -2.50 3.99
N ALA A 50 22.41 -2.46 5.25
CA ALA A 50 21.61 -2.89 6.39
C ALA A 50 20.33 -2.06 6.53
N CYS A 51 20.44 -0.73 6.45
CA CYS A 51 19.30 0.19 6.50
C CYS A 51 18.32 -0.09 5.35
N ALA A 52 18.82 -0.27 4.13
CA ALA A 52 18.00 -0.58 2.97
C ALA A 52 17.22 -1.89 3.14
N LEU A 53 17.88 -2.97 3.58
CA LEU A 53 17.23 -4.27 3.79
C LEU A 53 16.20 -4.23 4.92
N LEU A 54 16.52 -3.57 6.04
CA LEU A 54 15.58 -3.37 7.15
C LEU A 54 14.29 -2.70 6.66
N ASN A 55 14.41 -1.69 5.80
CA ASN A 55 13.27 -0.94 5.26
C ASN A 55 12.54 -1.62 4.08
N SER A 56 13.07 -2.75 3.57
CA SER A 56 12.58 -3.38 2.32
C SER A 56 12.21 -4.86 2.47
N GLY A 57 11.80 -5.27 3.67
CA GLY A 57 11.36 -6.65 3.91
C GLY A 57 12.47 -7.63 4.30
N GLY A 58 13.66 -7.16 4.66
CA GLY A 58 14.83 -7.98 5.02
C GLY A 58 15.55 -8.57 3.81
N GLY A 59 16.64 -9.29 4.06
CA GLY A 59 17.45 -9.94 3.03
C GLY A 59 18.84 -10.33 3.54
N VAL A 60 19.84 -10.30 2.67
CA VAL A 60 21.21 -10.72 2.98
C VAL A 60 22.22 -9.70 2.45
N ILE A 61 23.16 -9.30 3.30
CA ILE A 61 24.35 -8.55 2.89
C ILE A 61 25.45 -9.56 2.61
N ARG A 62 26.05 -9.51 1.43
CA ARG A 62 27.18 -10.36 1.04
C ARG A 62 28.46 -9.53 0.96
N MET A 63 29.52 -10.04 1.56
CA MET A 63 30.84 -9.42 1.56
C MET A 63 31.90 -10.42 1.10
N ALA A 64 32.91 -9.94 0.38
CA ALA A 64 34.13 -10.68 0.12
C ALA A 64 35.14 -10.38 1.23
N LYS A 65 35.79 -11.43 1.76
CA LYS A 65 36.91 -11.32 2.70
C LYS A 65 38.21 -11.73 2.04
N LYS A 66 39.31 -11.09 2.46
CA LYS A 66 40.66 -11.38 1.93
C LYS A 66 41.26 -12.67 2.47
N ASP A 67 40.87 -13.08 3.68
CA ASP A 67 41.38 -14.25 4.39
C ASP A 67 40.31 -15.36 4.47
N GLU A 68 40.70 -16.62 4.39
CA GLU A 68 39.80 -17.77 4.53
C GLU A 68 39.50 -18.12 5.99
N HIS A 69 40.32 -17.68 6.95
CA HIS A 69 40.12 -17.94 8.38
C HIS A 69 38.81 -17.38 8.93
N LEU A 70 38.25 -18.06 9.94
CA LEU A 70 37.06 -17.60 10.66
C LEU A 70 37.41 -16.38 11.52
N VAL A 71 36.73 -15.27 11.27
CA VAL A 71 36.97 -13.98 11.96
C VAL A 71 35.66 -13.40 12.51
N ASP A 72 35.69 -12.62 13.58
CA ASP A 72 34.49 -11.86 13.97
C ASP A 72 34.19 -10.70 12.99
N MET A 73 33.09 -9.98 13.19
CA MET A 73 32.75 -8.83 12.35
C MET A 73 33.65 -7.62 12.62
N GLY A 74 34.02 -7.42 13.89
CA GLY A 74 34.61 -6.19 14.42
C GLY A 74 33.59 -5.36 15.20
N LEU A 75 34.02 -4.84 16.35
CA LEU A 75 33.19 -4.13 17.31
C LEU A 75 32.64 -2.81 16.77
N ASP A 76 33.34 -2.15 15.84
CA ASP A 76 32.86 -0.92 15.20
C ASP A 76 31.61 -1.16 14.34
N LEU A 77 31.57 -2.28 13.60
CA LEU A 77 30.41 -2.69 12.81
C LEU A 77 29.27 -3.15 13.72
N GLU A 78 29.54 -4.00 14.70
CA GLU A 78 28.51 -4.47 15.63
C GLU A 78 27.87 -3.31 16.41
N LYS A 79 28.67 -2.38 16.94
CA LYS A 79 28.17 -1.20 17.64
C LYS A 79 27.28 -0.35 16.72
N SER A 80 27.71 -0.12 15.49
CA SER A 80 26.95 0.70 14.54
C SER A 80 25.65 0.03 14.10
N LEU A 81 25.63 -1.31 13.97
CA LEU A 81 24.42 -2.07 13.70
C LEU A 81 23.45 -2.04 14.89
N ARG A 82 23.94 -2.11 16.13
CA ARG A 82 23.13 -1.93 17.36
C ARG A 82 22.54 -0.53 17.44
N GLU A 83 23.33 0.50 17.13
CA GLU A 83 22.87 1.90 17.06
C GLU A 83 21.77 2.07 16.00
N LEU A 84 21.91 1.40 14.85
CA LEU A 84 20.93 1.43 13.75
C LEU A 84 19.57 0.86 14.15
N ILE A 85 19.55 -0.25 14.91
CA ILE A 85 18.30 -0.89 15.37
C ILE A 85 17.78 -0.35 16.71
N GLN A 86 18.59 0.44 17.42
CA GLN A 86 18.29 0.97 18.75
C GLN A 86 17.91 -0.12 19.75
N SER A 87 18.63 -1.26 19.71
CA SER A 87 18.40 -2.41 20.59
C SER A 87 19.73 -3.05 20.98
N SER A 88 19.78 -3.59 22.19
CA SER A 88 20.94 -4.32 22.70
C SER A 88 21.11 -5.69 22.03
N ASP A 89 20.01 -6.33 21.62
CA ASP A 89 20.00 -7.64 20.97
C ASP A 89 20.25 -7.51 19.45
N LEU A 90 21.52 -7.63 19.05
CA LEU A 90 21.91 -7.65 17.65
C LEU A 90 21.28 -8.84 16.90
N GLN A 91 21.15 -9.99 17.54
CA GLN A 91 20.65 -11.23 16.92
C GLN A 91 19.16 -11.19 16.61
N ALA A 92 18.41 -10.27 17.21
CA ALA A 92 17.01 -10.03 16.86
C ALA A 92 16.84 -9.64 15.38
N PHE A 93 17.81 -8.93 14.80
CA PHE A 93 17.75 -8.42 13.42
C PHE A 93 18.88 -8.93 12.52
N PHE A 94 20.08 -9.17 13.06
CA PHE A 94 21.26 -9.51 12.29
C PHE A 94 21.87 -10.83 12.74
N GLU A 95 22.08 -11.74 11.81
CA GLU A 95 22.82 -12.97 12.05
C GLU A 95 23.91 -13.14 11.01
N THR A 96 25.05 -13.68 11.42
CA THR A 96 26.23 -13.77 10.56
C THR A 96 26.57 -15.21 10.22
N LYS A 97 27.07 -15.44 9.02
CA LYS A 97 27.62 -16.73 8.62
C LYS A 97 28.79 -16.56 7.68
N GLN A 98 29.74 -17.49 7.75
CA GLN A 98 30.91 -17.51 6.87
C GLN A 98 30.93 -18.78 6.03
N GLN A 99 31.29 -18.63 4.76
CA GLN A 99 31.50 -19.75 3.84
C GLN A 99 32.67 -19.42 2.91
N GLY A 100 33.79 -20.14 3.03
CA GLY A 100 35.00 -19.87 2.26
C GLY A 100 35.44 -18.41 2.41
N ARG A 101 35.62 -17.69 1.29
CA ARG A 101 35.96 -16.24 1.25
C ARG A 101 34.77 -15.29 1.31
N ARG A 102 33.59 -15.77 1.68
CA ARG A 102 32.36 -14.95 1.76
C ARG A 102 31.87 -14.85 3.19
N PHE A 103 31.43 -13.65 3.55
CA PHE A 103 30.76 -13.35 4.81
C PHE A 103 29.35 -12.84 4.51
N TYR A 104 28.37 -13.36 5.24
CA TYR A 104 26.96 -13.04 5.06
C TYR A 104 26.40 -12.44 6.35
N ILE A 105 25.64 -11.36 6.21
CA ILE A 105 24.78 -10.82 7.27
C ILE A 105 23.34 -11.00 6.83
N PHE A 106 22.60 -11.88 7.52
CA PHE A 106 21.18 -12.09 7.33
C PHE A 106 20.42 -11.02 8.11
N VAL A 107 19.59 -10.25 7.41
CA VAL A 107 18.86 -9.09 7.92
C VAL A 107 17.38 -9.42 7.96
N LYS A 108 16.81 -9.49 9.15
CA LYS A 108 15.35 -9.57 9.35
C LYS A 108 14.71 -8.24 8.93
N SER A 109 13.49 -8.26 8.38
CA SER A 109 12.73 -7.03 8.14
C SER A 109 12.55 -6.20 9.40
N TRP A 110 12.57 -4.88 9.25
CA TRP A 110 12.05 -3.97 10.27
C TRP A 110 10.53 -4.16 10.42
N SER A 111 10.03 -3.88 11.62
CA SER A 111 8.59 -3.80 11.90
C SER A 111 8.38 -2.75 12.98
N SER A 112 7.40 -1.87 12.81
CA SER A 112 6.93 -1.04 13.91
C SER A 112 6.22 -1.93 14.90
N GLY A 113 6.50 -1.78 16.19
CA GLY A 113 5.99 -2.62 17.25
C GLY A 113 6.46 -2.08 18.59
N LEU A 114 6.09 -2.72 19.70
CA LEU A 114 6.63 -2.33 20.99
C LEU A 114 8.05 -2.89 21.13
N LEU A 115 8.97 -2.06 21.61
CA LEU A 115 10.28 -2.54 22.03
C LEU A 115 10.11 -3.43 23.27
N PRO A 116 10.68 -4.65 23.30
CA PRO A 116 10.58 -5.54 24.45
C PRO A 116 11.18 -4.96 25.74
N GLU A 117 12.17 -4.08 25.61
CA GLU A 117 12.94 -3.54 26.74
C GLU A 117 12.17 -2.48 27.55
N ASP A 118 11.39 -1.61 26.90
CA ASP A 118 10.74 -0.46 27.57
C ASP A 118 9.27 -0.23 27.17
N GLY A 119 8.68 -1.10 26.34
CA GLY A 119 7.29 -0.99 25.91
C GLY A 119 7.01 0.25 25.04
N SER A 120 8.04 0.92 24.52
CA SER A 120 7.88 2.11 23.70
C SER A 120 7.62 1.78 22.23
N VAL A 121 6.96 2.71 21.52
CA VAL A 121 6.62 2.53 20.11
C VAL A 121 7.88 2.69 19.26
N LYS A 122 8.27 1.60 18.60
CA LYS A 122 9.36 1.60 17.64
C LYS A 122 9.01 2.46 16.42
N PRO A 123 9.95 3.27 15.89
CA PRO A 123 9.72 4.01 14.65
C PRO A 123 9.28 3.11 13.49
N ARG A 124 8.53 3.67 12.53
CA ARG A 124 8.12 2.97 11.30
C ARG A 124 9.30 2.63 10.38
N LEU A 125 10.32 3.48 10.33
CA LEU A 125 11.49 3.31 9.49
C LEU A 125 12.77 3.24 10.31
N CYS A 126 13.72 2.46 9.81
CA CYS A 126 15.10 2.49 10.25
C CYS A 126 15.84 3.62 9.52
N SER A 127 16.66 4.39 10.24
CA SER A 127 17.43 5.51 9.69
C SER A 127 18.78 5.58 10.36
N LEU A 128 19.83 5.86 9.59
CA LEU A 128 21.17 6.14 10.12
C LEU A 128 21.19 7.50 10.82
N ARG A 129 20.54 8.50 10.21
CA ARG A 129 20.36 9.84 10.78
C ARG A 129 19.01 10.42 10.36
N SER A 130 18.32 11.05 11.30
CA SER A 130 17.04 11.74 11.05
C SER A 130 17.23 13.11 10.36
N SER A 131 18.39 13.73 10.55
CA SER A 131 18.70 15.10 10.14
C SER A 131 17.76 16.15 10.77
N LEU A 132 17.14 15.81 11.90
CA LEU A 132 16.31 16.71 12.71
C LEU A 132 17.06 17.12 13.96
N HIS A 133 17.13 18.43 14.19
CA HIS A 133 17.83 19.02 15.32
C HIS A 133 16.83 19.70 16.26
N ARG A 134 17.16 19.77 17.54
CA ARG A 134 16.44 20.58 18.54
C ARG A 134 17.40 21.25 19.52
N ARG A 135 16.95 22.36 20.09
CA ARG A 135 17.54 22.94 21.28
C ARG A 135 17.01 22.26 22.54
N SER A 136 17.91 21.90 23.46
CA SER A 136 17.57 21.36 24.78
C SER A 136 18.54 21.91 25.81
N GLY A 137 18.06 22.78 26.69
CA GLY A 137 18.95 23.55 27.57
C GLY A 137 19.91 24.40 26.73
N THR A 138 21.22 24.30 26.97
CA THR A 138 22.23 25.04 26.22
C THR A 138 22.79 24.30 25.01
N SER A 139 22.31 23.08 24.72
CA SER A 139 22.89 22.21 23.70
C SER A 139 21.99 22.03 22.49
N GLU A 140 22.62 21.95 21.33
CA GLU A 140 22.03 21.46 20.09
C GLU A 140 22.14 19.94 20.09
N LEU A 141 21.02 19.25 19.87
CA LEU A 141 20.96 17.80 19.83
C LEU A 141 20.30 17.34 18.53
N LEU A 142 21.03 16.49 17.79
CA LEU A 142 20.46 15.69 16.73
C LEU A 142 19.49 14.66 17.33
N MET A 143 18.24 14.72 16.92
CA MET A 143 17.21 13.79 17.34
C MET A 143 17.53 12.39 16.82
N ASN A 144 17.58 11.41 17.70
CA ASN A 144 17.63 10.01 17.26
C ASN A 144 16.29 9.61 16.59
N SER A 145 16.25 8.44 15.93
CA SER A 145 15.06 8.00 15.17
C SER A 145 13.76 7.95 16.00
N ARG A 146 13.84 7.65 17.30
CA ARG A 146 12.68 7.61 18.20
C ARG A 146 12.20 9.02 18.55
N GLU A 147 13.11 9.91 18.88
CA GLU A 147 12.78 11.31 19.17
C GLU A 147 12.19 12.00 17.93
N ALA A 148 12.78 11.75 16.76
CA ALA A 148 12.28 12.24 15.48
C ALA A 148 10.87 11.73 15.18
N PHE A 149 10.61 10.43 15.40
CA PHE A 149 9.27 9.85 15.25
C PHE A 149 8.24 10.54 16.15
N CYS A 150 8.54 10.68 17.45
CA CYS A 150 7.65 11.33 18.41
C CYS A 150 7.41 12.81 18.06
N PHE A 151 8.47 13.54 17.67
CA PHE A 151 8.39 14.93 17.25
C PHE A 151 7.47 15.12 16.05
N LEU A 152 7.66 14.31 14.99
CA LEU A 152 6.84 14.42 13.78
C LEU A 152 5.39 14.04 14.04
N LYS A 153 5.14 13.00 14.86
CA LYS A 153 3.78 12.60 15.25
C LYS A 153 3.07 13.72 16.01
N LYS A 154 3.78 14.39 16.94
CA LYS A 154 3.26 15.55 17.66
C LYS A 154 2.91 16.70 16.70
N LYS A 155 3.85 17.11 15.83
CA LYS A 155 3.61 18.17 14.83
C LYS A 155 2.44 17.86 13.89
N LYS A 156 2.28 16.59 13.48
CA LYS A 156 1.16 16.14 12.65
C LYS A 156 -0.18 16.25 13.40
N ASN A 157 -0.22 15.84 14.67
CA ASN A 157 -1.44 15.93 15.49
C ASN A 157 -1.83 17.38 15.80
N ASP A 158 -0.85 18.22 16.13
CA ASP A 158 -1.07 19.65 16.40
C ASP A 158 -1.64 20.36 15.16
N ALA A 159 -1.18 19.99 13.96
CA ALA A 159 -1.73 20.49 12.70
C ALA A 159 -3.19 20.05 12.46
N LYS A 160 -3.52 18.77 12.72
CA LYS A 160 -4.91 18.26 12.59
C LYS A 160 -5.90 19.00 13.51
N ILE A 161 -5.52 19.24 14.76
CA ILE A 161 -6.38 19.96 15.74
C ILE A 161 -6.69 21.38 15.25
N LEU A 162 -5.73 22.04 14.59
CA LEU A 162 -5.92 23.37 14.02
C LEU A 162 -6.90 23.38 12.83
N GLU A 163 -7.02 22.25 12.12
CA GLU A 163 -7.89 22.07 10.94
C GLU A 163 -9.33 21.64 11.29
N GLU A 164 -9.54 20.89 12.38
CA GLU A 164 -10.86 20.39 12.80
C GLU A 164 -11.67 21.39 13.66
N GLY A 165 -11.13 22.57 13.96
CA GLY A 165 -11.83 23.62 14.70
C GLY A 165 -12.94 24.30 13.88
N PRO A 166 -14.13 24.61 14.45
CA PRO A 166 -15.15 25.35 13.74
C PRO A 166 -14.64 26.74 13.35
N PHE A 167 -14.92 27.12 12.10
CA PHE A 167 -14.65 28.45 11.54
C PHE A 167 -14.75 29.57 12.58
N HIS A 168 -13.63 30.25 12.79
CA HIS A 168 -13.49 31.50 13.53
C HIS A 168 -14.14 31.54 14.92
N LYS A 169 -13.35 31.18 15.93
CA LYS A 169 -12.77 32.24 16.76
C LYS A 169 -11.27 31.98 16.80
N VAL A 170 -10.50 32.98 16.38
CA VAL A 170 -9.22 33.22 17.03
C VAL A 170 -9.60 33.34 18.51
N HIS A 171 -9.53 32.25 19.26
CA HIS A 171 -9.12 32.36 20.63
C HIS A 171 -7.72 32.95 20.51
N LYS A 172 -7.69 34.29 20.50
CA LYS A 172 -6.87 35.03 21.44
C LYS A 172 -7.23 34.42 22.79
N GLY A 173 -6.72 33.21 23.06
CA GLY A 173 -6.17 32.94 24.36
C GLY A 173 -5.30 34.15 24.54
N ILE A 174 -5.73 34.98 25.48
CA ILE A 174 -4.88 35.99 26.06
C ILE A 174 -3.72 35.17 26.59
N HIS A 175 -2.75 34.83 25.73
CA HIS A 175 -1.38 35.01 26.11
C HIS A 175 -1.39 36.46 26.56
N GLN A 176 -1.48 36.63 27.89
CA GLN A 176 -0.77 37.73 28.49
C GLN A 176 0.58 37.66 27.80
N GLU A 177 0.80 38.56 26.83
CA GLU A 177 2.13 38.98 26.46
C GLU A 177 2.71 39.45 27.78
N LEU A 178 3.29 38.53 28.55
CA LEU A 178 4.34 38.91 29.46
C LEU A 178 5.43 39.40 28.53
N PRO A 179 5.79 40.70 28.58
CA PRO A 179 6.92 41.21 27.85
C PRO A 179 8.18 40.74 28.58
N ASN A 180 8.44 39.44 28.57
CA ASN A 180 9.78 38.94 28.82
C ASN A 180 10.49 39.08 27.47
N SER A 181 10.90 40.30 27.14
CA SER A 181 11.85 40.52 26.05
C SER A 181 13.04 39.59 26.30
N ASP A 182 13.32 38.69 25.36
CA ASP A 182 14.48 37.80 25.48
C ASP A 182 15.70 38.70 25.74
N PRO A 183 16.57 38.40 26.72
CA PRO A 183 17.75 39.22 27.00
C PRO A 183 18.66 39.42 25.78
N ALA A 184 18.52 38.58 24.74
CA ALA A 184 19.16 38.74 23.45
C ALA A 184 18.57 39.85 22.56
N ASP A 185 17.30 40.24 22.71
CA ASP A 185 16.64 41.24 21.86
C ASP A 185 17.34 42.61 21.86
N PRO A 186 17.69 43.21 23.02
CA PRO A 186 18.41 44.48 23.03
C PRO A 186 19.75 44.43 22.30
N ILE A 187 20.48 43.30 22.41
CA ILE A 187 21.72 43.09 21.65
C ILE A 187 21.40 42.93 20.17
N PHE A 188 20.32 42.20 19.82
CA PHE A 188 19.86 42.04 18.44
C PHE A 188 19.48 43.35 17.76
N GLN A 189 19.14 44.40 18.52
CA GLN A 189 18.86 45.72 17.96
C GLN A 189 20.09 46.59 17.74
N LYS A 190 21.27 46.25 18.28
CA LYS A 190 22.50 47.02 18.06
C LYS A 190 22.95 46.96 16.59
N ASP A 191 23.49 48.07 16.10
CA ASP A 191 24.09 48.18 14.76
C ASP A 191 25.58 47.78 14.75
N TYR A 192 26.25 47.82 15.92
CA TYR A 192 27.64 47.44 16.09
C TYR A 192 27.87 46.78 17.47
N LEU A 193 28.98 46.05 17.60
CA LEU A 193 29.47 45.43 18.84
C LEU A 193 30.92 45.83 19.11
N GLU A 194 31.35 45.89 20.37
CA GLU A 194 32.75 46.19 20.69
C GLU A 194 33.59 44.91 20.78
N TYR A 195 34.80 44.93 20.21
CA TYR A 195 35.73 43.82 20.30
C TYR A 195 36.15 43.59 21.76
N GLY A 196 35.90 42.39 22.26
CA GLY A 196 36.13 42.01 23.65
C GLY A 196 34.96 42.31 24.59
N GLU A 197 33.86 42.92 24.12
CA GLU A 197 32.61 43.09 24.87
C GLU A 197 32.11 41.73 25.35
N ILE A 198 31.75 41.64 26.63
CA ILE A 198 31.17 40.42 27.22
C ILE A 198 29.65 40.57 27.17
N LEU A 199 28.97 39.67 26.45
CA LEU A 199 27.51 39.70 26.39
C LEU A 199 26.88 39.40 27.76
N PRO A 200 25.80 40.09 28.15
CA PRO A 200 25.27 40.05 29.51
C PRO A 200 24.44 38.79 29.83
N PHE A 201 24.36 37.83 28.92
CA PHE A 201 23.61 36.59 29.07
C PHE A 201 24.45 35.38 28.60
N PRO A 202 24.24 34.20 29.21
CA PRO A 202 24.83 32.95 28.71
C PRO A 202 24.05 32.39 27.52
N GLU A 203 24.59 31.31 26.92
CA GLU A 203 23.80 30.44 26.06
C GLU A 203 22.60 29.85 26.82
N SER A 204 21.51 29.65 26.09
CA SER A 204 20.22 29.18 26.61
C SER A 204 19.51 28.35 25.55
N GLN A 205 18.29 27.91 25.81
CA GLN A 205 17.51 27.21 24.78
C GLN A 205 17.23 28.09 23.55
N SER A 206 17.09 29.41 23.75
CA SER A 206 16.85 30.41 22.71
C SER A 206 18.12 31.15 22.25
N VAL A 207 19.30 30.90 22.82
CA VAL A 207 20.54 31.62 22.49
C VAL A 207 21.72 30.66 22.30
N GLU A 208 22.43 30.78 21.18
CA GLU A 208 23.67 30.05 20.90
C GLU A 208 24.80 30.99 20.44
N PHE A 209 26.01 30.76 20.95
CA PHE A 209 27.22 31.45 20.55
C PHE A 209 28.15 30.55 19.73
N LYS A 210 28.72 31.11 18.65
CA LYS A 210 29.75 30.46 17.85
C LYS A 210 30.87 31.42 17.51
N ARG A 211 32.11 31.01 17.74
CA ARG A 211 33.28 31.74 17.22
C ARG A 211 33.60 31.30 15.79
N PHE A 212 34.18 32.18 14.98
CA PHE A 212 34.71 31.76 13.68
C PHE A 212 35.95 30.89 13.88
N SER A 213 35.86 29.60 13.55
CA SER A 213 36.93 28.62 13.81
C SER A 213 37.96 28.51 12.69
N THR A 214 37.69 29.07 11.50
CA THR A 214 38.58 28.99 10.34
C THR A 214 38.67 30.32 9.60
N LYS A 215 39.68 30.48 8.75
CA LYS A 215 39.80 31.63 7.83
C LYS A 215 38.76 31.58 6.70
N HIS A 216 38.20 30.40 6.40
CA HIS A 216 37.17 30.19 5.38
C HIS A 216 35.76 30.37 5.98
N ILE A 217 35.41 31.61 6.28
CA ILE A 217 34.20 31.97 7.03
C ILE A 217 32.93 31.49 6.33
N GLN A 218 32.86 31.60 5.00
CA GLN A 218 31.68 31.15 4.24
C GLN A 218 31.46 29.63 4.34
N GLU A 219 32.53 28.83 4.27
CA GLU A 219 32.45 27.38 4.45
C GLU A 219 32.10 27.00 5.88
N TYR A 220 32.59 27.76 6.86
CA TYR A 220 32.24 27.58 8.26
C TYR A 220 30.73 27.80 8.48
N VAL A 221 30.20 28.89 7.94
CA VAL A 221 28.77 29.22 8.08
C VAL A 221 27.89 28.22 7.32
N LYS A 222 28.32 27.69 6.17
CA LYS A 222 27.64 26.58 5.48
C LYS A 222 27.48 25.32 6.32
N LYS A 223 28.37 25.09 7.29
CA LYS A 223 28.30 23.94 8.21
C LYS A 223 27.45 24.22 9.44
N ILE A 224 27.54 25.42 9.99
CA ILE A 224 26.82 25.81 11.23
C ILE A 224 25.33 26.05 10.98
N ILE A 225 24.96 26.71 9.88
CA ILE A 225 23.56 27.08 9.61
C ILE A 225 22.62 25.86 9.58
N PRO A 226 22.95 24.75 8.88
CA PRO A 226 22.10 23.57 8.87
C PRO A 226 21.91 22.90 10.23
N GLU A 227 22.82 23.06 11.20
CA GLU A 227 22.65 22.47 12.53
C GLU A 227 21.71 23.34 13.39
N TYR A 228 22.00 24.63 13.47
CA TYR A 228 21.38 25.51 14.46
C TYR A 228 20.07 26.14 14.00
N VAL A 229 19.91 26.47 12.70
CA VAL A 229 18.64 27.05 12.22
C VAL A 229 17.48 26.06 12.36
N PRO A 230 17.61 24.79 11.93
CA PRO A 230 16.59 23.78 12.21
C PRO A 230 16.38 23.53 13.70
N ALA A 231 17.45 23.55 14.51
CA ALA A 231 17.34 23.35 15.96
C ALA A 231 16.42 24.39 16.61
N PHE A 232 16.58 25.67 16.26
CA PHE A 232 15.71 26.75 16.75
C PHE A 232 14.30 26.65 16.15
N ALA A 233 14.19 26.45 14.83
CA ALA A 233 12.93 26.38 14.11
C ALA A 233 12.03 25.23 14.59
N ASN A 234 12.61 24.08 14.94
CA ASN A 234 11.86 22.92 15.47
C ASN A 234 11.46 23.09 16.95
N THR A 235 11.97 24.12 17.63
CA THR A 235 11.63 24.50 19.01
C THR A 235 10.95 25.88 19.03
N ASP A 236 11.11 26.64 20.11
CA ASP A 236 10.43 27.94 20.33
C ASP A 236 11.16 29.14 19.67
N GLY A 237 11.95 28.89 18.61
CA GLY A 237 12.78 29.92 17.97
C GLY A 237 14.01 30.30 18.79
N GLY A 238 14.77 31.30 18.33
CA GLY A 238 15.94 31.80 19.05
C GLY A 238 16.92 32.64 18.22
N TYR A 239 18.10 32.86 18.79
CA TYR A 239 19.17 33.73 18.31
C TYR A 239 20.48 32.97 18.20
N LEU A 240 21.07 32.99 17.00
CA LEU A 240 22.42 32.49 16.74
C LEU A 240 23.38 33.67 16.54
N PHE A 241 24.36 33.78 17.42
CA PHE A 241 25.42 34.79 17.31
C PHE A 241 26.72 34.13 16.85
N ILE A 242 27.18 34.49 15.66
CA ILE A 242 28.44 34.02 15.07
C ILE A 242 29.47 35.14 15.12
N GLY A 243 30.63 34.87 15.72
CA GLY A 243 31.62 35.86 16.12
C GLY A 243 31.70 36.09 17.63
N VAL A 244 31.05 35.26 18.45
CA VAL A 244 31.08 35.33 19.92
C VAL A 244 31.66 34.05 20.49
N ASP A 245 32.57 34.16 21.44
CA ASP A 245 33.17 33.01 22.13
C ASP A 245 32.20 32.41 23.14
N ASP A 246 31.98 31.10 23.09
CA ASP A 246 31.03 30.35 23.93
C ASP A 246 31.42 30.38 25.42
N LYS A 247 32.71 30.23 25.72
CA LYS A 247 33.23 30.16 27.09
C LYS A 247 33.34 31.53 27.75
N SER A 248 33.96 32.49 27.07
CA SER A 248 34.21 33.82 27.63
C SER A 248 33.08 34.82 27.35
N LYS A 249 32.13 34.48 26.46
CA LYS A 249 31.04 35.34 25.99
C LYS A 249 31.52 36.63 25.34
N LYS A 250 32.80 36.67 24.94
CA LYS A 250 33.44 37.83 24.34
C LYS A 250 33.12 37.91 22.86
N VAL A 251 32.77 39.10 22.39
CA VAL A 251 32.65 39.40 20.96
C VAL A 251 34.06 39.44 20.35
N LEU A 252 34.31 38.55 19.39
CA LEU A 252 35.57 38.47 18.65
C LEU A 252 35.41 38.91 17.19
N GLY A 253 34.25 38.63 16.58
CA GLY A 253 33.99 38.86 15.16
C GLY A 253 34.94 38.09 14.24
N CYS A 254 34.92 38.45 12.96
CA CYS A 254 35.89 38.02 11.96
C CYS A 254 36.59 39.23 11.34
N ALA A 255 37.92 39.16 11.17
CA ALA A 255 38.68 40.28 10.61
C ALA A 255 38.16 40.70 9.23
N LYS A 256 37.99 42.01 9.00
CA LYS A 256 37.40 42.59 7.77
C LYS A 256 38.03 42.11 6.46
N LYS A 257 39.31 41.74 6.49
CA LYS A 257 40.09 41.23 5.34
C LYS A 257 39.69 39.82 4.89
N ASN A 258 39.01 39.05 5.74
CA ASN A 258 38.69 37.64 5.48
C ASN A 258 37.28 37.43 4.91
N VAL A 259 36.42 38.46 4.89
CA VAL A 259 35.03 38.29 4.45
C VAL A 259 34.46 39.56 3.84
N ASN A 260 33.68 39.39 2.78
CA ASN A 260 32.80 40.42 2.24
C ASN A 260 31.40 40.25 2.89
N PRO A 261 30.84 41.29 3.54
CA PRO A 261 29.53 41.25 4.19
C PRO A 261 28.39 40.84 3.28
N ASP A 262 28.30 41.38 2.06
CA ASP A 262 27.21 41.09 1.12
C ASP A 262 27.27 39.64 0.64
N SER A 263 28.47 39.15 0.37
CA SER A 263 28.68 37.76 -0.02
C SER A 263 28.33 36.81 1.13
N LEU A 264 28.68 37.15 2.37
CA LEU A 264 28.31 36.39 3.56
C LEU A 264 26.79 36.39 3.79
N ARG A 265 26.13 37.54 3.62
CA ARG A 265 24.68 37.68 3.72
C ARG A 265 23.98 36.79 2.70
N SER A 266 24.39 36.89 1.43
CA SER A 266 23.84 36.08 0.35
C SER A 266 24.02 34.58 0.61
N GLU A 267 25.17 34.17 1.13
CA GLU A 267 25.45 32.76 1.40
C GLU A 267 24.62 32.22 2.58
N ILE A 268 24.44 32.98 3.65
CA ILE A 268 23.57 32.60 4.78
C ILE A 268 22.13 32.44 4.30
N VAL A 269 21.59 33.45 3.62
CA VAL A 269 20.20 33.43 3.11
C VAL A 269 19.99 32.25 2.17
N LYS A 270 20.93 32.03 1.24
CA LYS A 270 20.90 30.89 0.31
C LYS A 270 20.96 29.55 1.03
N THR A 271 21.76 29.44 2.09
CA THR A 271 21.89 28.19 2.86
C THR A 271 20.59 27.89 3.62
N ILE A 272 19.97 28.90 4.27
CA ILE A 272 18.70 28.73 4.98
C ILE A 272 17.57 28.33 4.02
N HIS A 273 17.45 29.00 2.87
CA HIS A 273 16.41 28.66 1.88
C HIS A 273 16.59 27.28 1.23
N LYS A 274 17.76 26.65 1.33
CA LYS A 274 18.01 25.29 0.85
C LYS A 274 17.61 24.20 1.86
N LEU A 275 17.33 24.57 3.12
CA LEU A 275 17.00 23.60 4.15
C LEU A 275 15.68 22.87 3.83
N PRO A 276 15.65 21.53 3.86
CA PRO A 276 14.43 20.79 3.57
C PRO A 276 13.37 21.06 4.65
N CYS A 277 12.17 21.43 4.22
CA CYS A 277 11.03 21.67 5.10
C CYS A 277 9.88 20.73 4.71
N VAL A 278 9.16 20.21 5.71
CA VAL A 278 7.95 19.41 5.50
C VAL A 278 6.81 20.00 6.31
N HIS A 279 5.67 20.20 5.65
CA HIS A 279 4.46 20.75 6.23
C HIS A 279 3.41 19.64 6.41
N PHE A 280 2.75 19.67 7.56
CA PHE A 280 1.51 18.93 7.82
C PHE A 280 0.27 19.82 7.74
N CYS A 281 0.45 21.15 7.78
CA CYS A 281 -0.62 22.15 7.67
C CYS A 281 -0.76 22.69 6.25
N GLN A 282 -1.90 23.33 5.95
CA GLN A 282 -2.16 23.97 4.65
C GLN A 282 -1.22 25.15 4.33
N ALA A 283 -0.68 25.83 5.34
CA ALA A 283 0.20 26.98 5.16
C ALA A 283 1.61 26.53 4.74
N GLN A 284 1.93 26.67 3.45
CA GLN A 284 3.25 26.35 2.89
C GLN A 284 4.23 27.53 3.01
N GLY A 285 4.43 28.01 4.25
CA GLY A 285 5.37 29.10 4.56
C GLY A 285 6.83 28.64 4.52
N GLN A 286 7.75 29.54 4.14
CA GLN A 286 9.19 29.30 4.31
C GLN A 286 9.63 29.55 5.76
N ILE A 287 10.89 29.23 6.08
CA ILE A 287 11.49 29.55 7.38
C ILE A 287 11.53 31.07 7.54
N THR A 288 10.91 31.59 8.59
CA THR A 288 10.99 33.02 8.93
C THR A 288 12.24 33.29 9.76
N PHE A 289 13.10 34.20 9.28
CA PHE A 289 14.30 34.60 10.00
C PHE A 289 14.69 36.05 9.69
N THR A 290 15.41 36.67 10.63
CA THR A 290 16.04 37.98 10.45
C THR A 290 17.55 37.84 10.57
N LEU A 291 18.30 38.36 9.60
CA LEU A 291 19.76 38.33 9.57
C LEU A 291 20.33 39.76 9.66
N LYS A 292 21.17 40.00 10.67
CA LYS A 292 22.01 41.18 10.80
C LYS A 292 23.48 40.79 10.73
N ILE A 293 24.24 41.51 9.91
CA ILE A 293 25.71 41.48 9.94
C ILE A 293 26.10 42.81 10.55
N VAL A 294 26.75 42.76 11.72
CA VAL A 294 27.08 43.94 12.52
C VAL A 294 28.58 44.18 12.53
N ASP A 295 28.95 45.46 12.59
CA ASP A 295 30.34 45.88 12.66
C ASP A 295 30.91 45.57 14.05
N VAL A 296 32.12 45.03 14.09
CA VAL A 296 32.88 44.81 15.32
C VAL A 296 33.99 45.84 15.39
N LEU A 297 33.91 46.74 16.36
CA LEU A 297 34.83 47.86 16.53
C LEU A 297 35.90 47.53 17.59
N ALA A 298 37.17 47.70 17.26
CA ALA A 298 38.27 47.63 18.21
C ALA A 298 38.80 49.05 18.44
N LYS A 299 38.63 49.58 19.66
CA LYS A 299 39.06 50.94 20.05
C LYS A 299 38.53 52.05 19.11
N GLY A 300 37.28 51.90 18.65
CA GLY A 300 36.63 52.85 17.74
C GLY A 300 36.90 52.65 16.24
N GLU A 301 37.78 51.72 15.85
CA GLU A 301 38.03 51.39 14.45
C GLU A 301 37.36 50.06 14.03
N LEU A 302 36.92 49.98 12.77
CA LEU A 302 36.38 48.75 12.20
C LEU A 302 37.43 47.64 12.14
N TYR A 303 37.30 46.67 13.04
CA TYR A 303 38.10 45.46 13.09
C TYR A 303 37.54 44.39 12.15
N GLY A 304 36.22 44.20 12.17
CA GLY A 304 35.60 43.02 11.57
C GLY A 304 34.09 43.01 11.61
N TYR A 305 33.52 41.81 11.40
CA TYR A 305 32.06 41.61 11.38
C TYR A 305 31.63 40.44 12.26
N ALA A 306 30.42 40.51 12.81
CA ALA A 306 29.72 39.41 13.46
C ALA A 306 28.35 39.19 12.79
N CYS A 307 27.84 37.95 12.81
CA CYS A 307 26.53 37.62 12.25
C CYS A 307 25.56 37.28 13.37
N MET A 308 24.35 37.82 13.28
CA MET A 308 23.29 37.62 14.25
C MET A 308 22.04 37.20 13.50
N ILE A 309 21.54 36.01 13.80
CA ILE A 309 20.39 35.42 13.12
C ILE A 309 19.31 35.14 14.15
N ARG A 310 18.15 35.78 13.99
CA ARG A 310 16.94 35.46 14.74
C ARG A 310 16.09 34.51 13.91
N VAL A 311 15.75 33.36 14.45
CA VAL A 311 14.91 32.33 13.81
C VAL A 311 13.60 32.25 14.57
N GLU A 312 12.48 32.33 13.86
CA GLU A 312 11.15 32.15 14.46
C GLU A 312 10.77 30.67 14.55
N PRO A 313 9.87 30.28 15.48
CA PRO A 313 9.33 28.94 15.55
C PRO A 313 8.68 28.54 14.22
N PHE A 314 8.96 27.34 13.73
CA PHE A 314 8.37 26.81 12.51
C PHE A 314 7.16 25.92 12.81
N CYS A 315 6.12 26.07 11.99
CA CYS A 315 4.84 25.38 12.20
C CYS A 315 4.96 23.84 12.17
N CYS A 316 5.87 23.28 11.38
CA CYS A 316 6.01 21.83 11.18
C CYS A 316 7.43 21.35 11.46
N ALA A 317 8.17 20.87 10.45
CA ALA A 317 9.51 20.31 10.62
C ALA A 317 10.50 20.88 9.59
N VAL A 318 11.66 21.32 10.10
CA VAL A 318 12.81 21.77 9.32
C VAL A 318 13.96 20.79 9.53
N PHE A 319 14.63 20.39 8.46
CA PHE A 319 15.75 19.46 8.47
C PHE A 319 17.06 20.18 8.15
N SER A 320 18.17 19.67 8.68
CA SER A 320 19.52 20.11 8.31
C SER A 320 19.88 19.69 6.88
N GLU A 321 19.48 18.48 6.52
CA GLU A 321 19.68 17.87 5.20
C GLU A 321 18.63 16.78 4.96
N ALA A 322 18.70 16.08 3.82
CA ALA A 322 17.85 14.91 3.62
C ALA A 322 18.18 13.83 4.68
N PRO A 323 17.19 13.17 5.30
CA PRO A 323 17.44 12.09 6.25
C PRO A 323 18.30 10.99 5.63
N ASN A 324 19.31 10.52 6.36
CA ASN A 324 20.15 9.42 5.92
C ASN A 324 19.42 8.09 6.20
N SER A 325 18.56 7.70 5.26
CA SER A 325 17.76 6.49 5.30
C SER A 325 17.62 5.94 3.88
N TRP A 326 17.68 4.61 3.77
CA TRP A 326 17.81 3.90 2.50
C TRP A 326 16.70 2.87 2.35
N ILE A 327 16.33 2.61 1.10
CA ILE A 327 15.36 1.58 0.72
C ILE A 327 15.82 0.92 -0.58
N VAL A 328 15.36 -0.29 -0.83
CA VAL A 328 15.53 -0.96 -2.11
C VAL A 328 14.32 -0.63 -2.97
N GLU A 329 14.58 -0.01 -4.12
CA GLU A 329 13.58 0.23 -5.17
C GLU A 329 14.04 -0.48 -6.44
N ASP A 330 13.20 -1.38 -6.92
CA ASP A 330 13.49 -2.32 -8.02
C ASP A 330 14.75 -3.15 -7.76
N LYS A 331 15.90 -2.69 -8.26
CA LYS A 331 17.22 -3.34 -8.11
C LYS A 331 18.27 -2.44 -7.47
N TYR A 332 17.90 -1.22 -7.08
CA TYR A 332 18.83 -0.20 -6.63
C TYR A 332 18.61 0.15 -5.17
N VAL A 333 19.71 0.45 -4.48
CA VAL A 333 19.68 1.03 -3.14
C VAL A 333 19.57 2.55 -3.29
N CYS A 334 18.41 3.08 -2.92
CA CYS A 334 18.04 4.48 -3.12
C CYS A 334 17.93 5.21 -1.78
N SER A 335 18.42 6.45 -1.73
CA SER A 335 18.20 7.32 -0.57
C SER A 335 16.77 7.84 -0.56
N LEU A 336 16.16 7.87 0.62
CA LEU A 336 14.82 8.43 0.78
C LEU A 336 14.86 9.96 0.74
N THR A 337 14.02 10.56 -0.08
CA THR A 337 13.79 12.01 -0.03
C THR A 337 13.10 12.39 1.28
N THR A 338 13.32 13.62 1.77
CA THR A 338 12.72 14.10 3.03
C THR A 338 11.20 13.92 3.05
N LYS A 339 10.51 14.25 1.95
CA LYS A 339 9.05 14.11 1.84
C LYS A 339 8.62 12.65 1.95
N LYS A 340 9.28 11.74 1.22
CA LYS A 340 8.96 10.31 1.25
C LYS A 340 9.25 9.70 2.62
N TRP A 341 10.39 10.06 3.23
CA TRP A 341 10.77 9.62 4.56
C TRP A 341 9.76 10.05 5.62
N VAL A 342 9.38 11.34 5.67
CA VAL A 342 8.37 11.83 6.62
C VAL A 342 7.02 11.17 6.39
N GLY A 343 6.62 11.01 5.12
CA GLY A 343 5.39 10.31 4.74
C GLY A 343 5.34 8.90 5.34
N MET A 344 6.34 8.07 5.07
CA MET A 344 6.43 6.69 5.58
C MET A 344 6.63 6.62 7.10
N MET A 345 7.42 7.53 7.68
CA MET A 345 7.71 7.57 9.11
C MET A 345 6.48 7.93 9.94
N THR A 346 5.61 8.82 9.43
CA THR A 346 4.39 9.28 10.10
C THR A 346 3.11 8.63 9.58
N ASP A 347 3.26 7.65 8.70
CA ASP A 347 2.14 6.90 8.16
C ASP A 347 1.45 6.17 9.32
N THR A 348 0.13 6.13 9.30
CA THR A 348 -0.68 5.51 10.36
C THR A 348 -1.84 4.79 9.73
N ASP A 349 -2.42 3.83 10.45
CA ASP A 349 -3.73 3.32 10.05
C ASP A 349 -4.68 4.52 9.85
N PRO A 350 -5.59 4.45 8.86
CA PRO A 350 -6.58 5.51 8.62
C PRO A 350 -7.33 5.84 9.91
N ASP A 351 -7.78 7.09 10.10
CA ASP A 351 -8.55 7.43 11.30
C ASP A 351 -9.90 6.70 11.26
N LEU A 352 -10.00 5.58 11.98
CA LEU A 352 -11.08 4.61 11.85
C LEU A 352 -12.33 4.94 12.68
N LEU A 353 -12.47 6.12 13.29
CA LEU A 353 -13.64 6.41 14.14
C LEU A 353 -14.98 6.25 13.39
N GLN A 354 -15.00 6.44 12.07
CA GLN A 354 -16.19 6.23 11.25
C GLN A 354 -16.23 4.90 10.47
N LEU A 355 -15.09 4.26 10.22
CA LEU A 355 -15.01 2.98 9.50
C LEU A 355 -14.91 1.75 10.40
N SER A 356 -14.48 1.91 11.64
CA SER A 356 -14.41 0.83 12.63
C SER A 356 -15.79 0.29 13.02
N GLU A 357 -16.87 1.01 12.70
CA GLU A 357 -18.24 0.51 12.82
C GLU A 357 -18.53 -0.60 11.80
N ASP A 358 -17.99 -0.50 10.58
CA ASP A 358 -18.35 -1.35 9.44
C ASP A 358 -17.24 -2.30 8.96
N PHE A 359 -15.99 -2.04 9.37
CA PHE A 359 -14.80 -2.80 8.97
C PHE A 359 -14.01 -3.30 10.17
N GLU A 360 -13.33 -4.43 9.96
CA GLU A 360 -12.41 -5.07 10.90
C GLU A 360 -10.99 -5.05 10.31
N CYS A 361 -10.02 -4.69 11.15
CA CYS A 361 -8.61 -4.65 10.78
C CYS A 361 -8.04 -6.08 10.70
N GLN A 362 -7.60 -6.48 9.52
CA GLN A 362 -6.93 -7.77 9.27
C GLN A 362 -5.41 -7.63 9.37
N LEU A 363 -4.87 -6.47 8.95
CA LEU A 363 -3.46 -6.12 9.11
C LEU A 363 -3.37 -4.63 9.38
N SER A 364 -2.74 -4.28 10.50
CA SER A 364 -2.50 -2.89 10.91
C SER A 364 -1.09 -2.49 10.52
N LEU A 365 -0.95 -1.24 10.09
CA LEU A 365 0.34 -0.63 9.82
C LEU A 365 1.18 -0.43 11.08
N SER A 366 0.54 -0.24 12.23
CA SER A 366 1.24 -0.01 13.50
C SER A 366 2.15 -1.16 13.93
N SER A 367 1.84 -2.38 13.48
CA SER A 367 2.59 -3.61 13.78
C SER A 367 3.36 -4.18 12.58
N GLY A 368 3.25 -3.55 11.41
CA GLY A 368 3.72 -4.11 10.14
C GLY A 368 5.12 -3.66 9.72
N PRO A 369 5.70 -4.31 8.68
CA PRO A 369 6.89 -3.83 8.00
C PRO A 369 6.69 -2.44 7.33
N PRO A 370 7.77 -1.70 7.01
CA PRO A 370 7.65 -0.33 6.51
C PRO A 370 6.89 -0.19 5.19
N LEU A 371 6.97 -1.22 4.33
CA LEU A 371 6.29 -1.29 3.04
C LEU A 371 4.88 -1.92 3.12
N SER A 372 4.45 -2.31 4.31
CA SER A 372 3.14 -2.91 4.50
C SER A 372 2.00 -1.93 4.26
N ARG A 373 0.84 -2.48 3.90
CA ARG A 373 -0.40 -1.74 3.67
C ARG A 373 -1.46 -2.22 4.66
N PRO A 374 -2.36 -1.35 5.10
CA PRO A 374 -3.44 -1.78 5.97
C PRO A 374 -4.40 -2.67 5.18
N VAL A 375 -4.84 -3.74 5.82
CA VAL A 375 -5.81 -4.69 5.25
C VAL A 375 -7.03 -4.64 6.14
N TYR A 376 -8.18 -4.36 5.54
CA TYR A 376 -9.46 -4.38 6.22
C TYR A 376 -10.36 -5.41 5.57
N SER A 377 -11.27 -5.97 6.35
CA SER A 377 -12.40 -6.73 5.83
C SER A 377 -13.67 -6.12 6.37
N LYS A 378 -14.77 -6.26 5.66
CA LYS A 378 -16.06 -5.88 6.21
C LYS A 378 -16.40 -6.75 7.43
N LYS A 379 -17.06 -6.19 8.43
CA LYS A 379 -17.58 -6.98 9.57
C LYS A 379 -18.53 -8.07 9.11
N GLY A 380 -18.55 -9.18 9.86
CA GLY A 380 -19.31 -10.38 9.52
C GLY A 380 -18.61 -11.29 8.49
N LEU A 381 -17.43 -10.92 8.02
CA LEU A 381 -16.54 -11.80 7.27
C LEU A 381 -15.55 -12.51 8.18
N GLN A 382 -15.08 -13.66 7.72
CA GLN A 382 -14.10 -14.45 8.44
C GLN A 382 -12.78 -13.68 8.57
N HIS A 383 -12.26 -13.61 9.77
CA HIS A 383 -10.94 -13.02 10.03
C HIS A 383 -9.84 -13.91 9.42
N LYS A 384 -8.67 -13.35 9.10
CA LYS A 384 -7.54 -14.07 8.45
C LYS A 384 -7.13 -15.35 9.16
N LYS A 385 -7.31 -15.41 10.49
CA LYS A 385 -7.05 -16.58 11.33
C LYS A 385 -7.99 -17.74 10.98
N GLU A 386 -9.29 -17.47 10.91
CA GLU A 386 -10.31 -18.45 10.53
C GLU A 386 -10.12 -18.90 9.09
N LEU A 387 -9.79 -17.96 8.20
CA LEU A 387 -9.50 -18.27 6.80
C LEU A 387 -8.25 -19.14 6.64
N GLN A 388 -7.22 -18.92 7.45
CA GLN A 388 -6.04 -19.78 7.47
C GLN A 388 -6.40 -21.18 7.96
N GLN A 389 -7.26 -21.32 8.97
CA GLN A 389 -7.73 -22.64 9.42
C GLN A 389 -8.57 -23.34 8.34
N LEU A 390 -9.41 -22.61 7.62
CA LEU A 390 -10.25 -23.17 6.55
C LEU A 390 -9.43 -23.65 5.36
N LEU A 391 -8.46 -22.84 4.90
CA LEU A 391 -7.72 -23.10 3.65
C LEU A 391 -6.40 -23.85 3.86
N PHE A 392 -5.74 -23.59 4.99
CA PHE A 392 -4.36 -23.99 5.26
C PHE A 392 -4.18 -24.51 6.69
N SER A 393 -5.10 -25.34 7.18
CA SER A 393 -4.96 -25.97 8.50
C SER A 393 -3.68 -26.81 8.56
N VAL A 394 -2.93 -26.73 9.66
CA VAL A 394 -1.75 -27.59 9.86
C VAL A 394 -2.09 -28.70 10.86
N PRO A 395 -2.28 -29.95 10.40
CA PRO A 395 -2.61 -31.03 11.31
C PRO A 395 -1.38 -31.47 12.14
N PRO A 396 -1.59 -32.09 13.31
CA PRO A 396 -0.51 -32.69 14.07
C PRO A 396 -0.03 -33.99 13.43
N GLY A 397 1.30 -34.18 13.39
CA GLY A 397 1.95 -35.46 13.08
C GLY A 397 1.91 -35.95 11.64
N HIS A 398 1.45 -35.15 10.67
CA HIS A 398 1.56 -35.49 9.24
C HIS A 398 1.64 -34.24 8.34
N LEU A 399 1.96 -34.46 7.07
CA LEU A 399 1.92 -33.45 6.02
C LEU A 399 0.54 -33.44 5.34
N ARG A 400 -0.08 -32.27 5.27
CA ARG A 400 -1.32 -32.07 4.49
C ARG A 400 -1.01 -31.55 3.09
N TYR A 401 -1.60 -32.14 2.06
CA TYR A 401 -1.54 -31.62 0.69
C TYR A 401 -2.81 -30.82 0.40
N THR A 402 -2.67 -29.59 -0.11
CA THR A 402 -3.82 -28.72 -0.45
C THR A 402 -3.56 -27.94 -1.75
N PRO A 403 -4.56 -27.76 -2.63
CA PRO A 403 -5.87 -28.40 -2.61
C PRO A 403 -5.80 -29.90 -2.95
N GLU A 404 -6.59 -30.72 -2.26
CA GLU A 404 -6.64 -32.18 -2.48
C GLU A 404 -7.16 -32.55 -3.88
N SER A 405 -8.06 -31.73 -4.45
CA SER A 405 -8.54 -31.88 -5.83
C SER A 405 -7.41 -31.69 -6.84
N LEU A 406 -6.61 -30.63 -6.70
CA LEU A 406 -5.47 -30.38 -7.57
C LEU A 406 -4.40 -31.46 -7.43
N TRP A 407 -4.18 -31.97 -6.22
CA TRP A 407 -3.25 -33.07 -6.02
C TRP A 407 -3.64 -34.31 -6.82
N ARG A 408 -4.92 -34.73 -6.75
CA ARG A 408 -5.46 -35.85 -7.53
C ARG A 408 -5.39 -35.61 -9.04
N ASP A 409 -5.70 -34.40 -9.48
CA ASP A 409 -5.58 -34.01 -10.89
C ASP A 409 -4.13 -34.14 -11.39
N LEU A 410 -3.16 -33.62 -10.62
CA LEU A 410 -1.76 -33.62 -11.01
C LEU A 410 -1.17 -35.03 -11.05
N THR A 411 -1.46 -35.87 -10.06
CA THR A 411 -0.94 -37.26 -10.04
C THR A 411 -1.59 -38.17 -11.06
N SER A 412 -2.83 -37.87 -11.48
CA SER A 412 -3.48 -38.59 -12.59
C SER A 412 -3.01 -38.11 -13.97
N GLU A 413 -2.66 -36.83 -14.11
CA GLU A 413 -2.12 -36.27 -15.36
C GLU A 413 -0.64 -36.63 -15.60
N HIS A 414 0.12 -36.92 -14.54
CA HIS A 414 1.57 -37.09 -14.58
C HIS A 414 2.04 -38.31 -13.78
N GLU A 415 2.38 -39.39 -14.49
CA GLU A 415 2.97 -40.59 -13.92
C GLU A 415 4.31 -40.29 -13.22
N GLY A 416 4.59 -40.96 -12.09
CA GLY A 416 5.81 -40.76 -11.29
C GLY A 416 5.82 -39.49 -10.42
N LEU A 417 4.91 -38.53 -10.61
CA LEU A 417 4.88 -37.28 -9.83
C LEU A 417 4.66 -37.52 -8.34
N GLN A 418 3.79 -38.47 -7.99
CA GLN A 418 3.51 -38.83 -6.60
C GLN A 418 4.75 -39.36 -5.90
N GLU A 419 5.49 -40.26 -6.55
CA GLU A 419 6.74 -40.83 -6.01
C GLU A 419 7.81 -39.77 -5.86
N LEU A 420 7.96 -38.89 -6.86
CA LEU A 420 8.91 -37.77 -6.84
C LEU A 420 8.68 -36.85 -5.65
N ILE A 421 7.45 -36.39 -5.46
CA ILE A 421 7.10 -35.49 -4.35
C ILE A 421 7.25 -36.22 -3.02
N ASN A 422 6.74 -37.46 -2.89
CA ASN A 422 6.86 -38.23 -1.67
C ASN A 422 8.32 -38.46 -1.24
N LYS A 423 9.24 -38.69 -2.19
CA LYS A 423 10.68 -38.79 -1.94
C LYS A 423 11.26 -37.51 -1.33
N GLN A 424 10.85 -36.35 -1.85
CA GLN A 424 11.29 -35.04 -1.32
C GLN A 424 10.65 -34.72 0.04
N MET A 425 9.47 -35.27 0.33
CA MET A 425 8.73 -35.01 1.57
C MET A 425 9.12 -35.93 2.74
N GLN A 426 9.79 -37.06 2.50
CA GLN A 426 10.24 -38.02 3.54
C GLN A 426 10.91 -37.38 4.78
N PRO A 427 11.75 -36.33 4.67
CA PRO A 427 12.41 -35.74 5.83
C PRO A 427 11.48 -34.98 6.79
N PHE A 428 10.22 -34.74 6.43
CA PHE A 428 9.32 -33.86 7.17
C PHE A 428 8.14 -34.64 7.77
N SER A 429 7.96 -34.52 9.08
CA SER A 429 6.91 -35.23 9.83
C SER A 429 5.64 -34.43 10.07
N GLN A 430 5.68 -33.09 9.98
CA GLN A 430 4.54 -32.23 10.27
C GLN A 430 4.58 -30.93 9.47
N GLY A 431 3.48 -30.59 8.80
CA GLY A 431 3.40 -29.38 7.98
C GLY A 431 2.30 -29.41 6.94
N ILE A 432 2.43 -28.54 5.94
CA ILE A 432 1.51 -28.41 4.82
C ILE A 432 2.28 -28.21 3.51
N VAL A 433 1.79 -28.83 2.44
CA VAL A 433 2.25 -28.70 1.06
C VAL A 433 1.13 -28.03 0.28
N ILE A 434 1.37 -26.81 -0.17
CA ILE A 434 0.39 -26.00 -0.92
C ILE A 434 0.76 -26.04 -2.40
N LEU A 435 -0.06 -26.74 -3.17
CA LEU A 435 0.11 -26.95 -4.61
C LEU A 435 -0.57 -25.85 -5.41
N SER A 436 0.09 -25.44 -6.48
CA SER A 436 -0.48 -24.64 -7.57
C SER A 436 0.03 -25.16 -8.90
N ARG A 437 -0.70 -24.93 -9.98
CA ARG A 437 -0.15 -25.18 -11.34
C ARG A 437 0.92 -24.16 -11.69
N SER A 438 0.81 -22.94 -11.16
CA SER A 438 1.85 -21.93 -11.25
C SER A 438 1.70 -20.96 -10.09
N TRP A 439 2.62 -21.05 -9.13
CA TRP A 439 2.70 -20.08 -8.04
C TRP A 439 3.04 -18.67 -8.56
N ALA A 440 3.71 -18.57 -9.71
CA ALA A 440 3.93 -17.30 -10.38
C ALA A 440 2.60 -16.61 -10.72
N VAL A 441 1.64 -17.33 -11.33
CA VAL A 441 0.31 -16.78 -11.67
C VAL A 441 -0.45 -16.34 -10.43
N ASP A 442 -0.43 -17.14 -9.36
CA ASP A 442 -1.10 -16.80 -8.09
C ASP A 442 -0.48 -15.57 -7.42
N LEU A 443 0.78 -15.26 -7.71
CA LEU A 443 1.50 -14.05 -7.28
C LEU A 443 1.44 -12.91 -8.32
N ASN A 444 0.56 -13.02 -9.32
CA ASN A 444 0.36 -12.06 -10.40
C ASN A 444 1.60 -11.85 -11.30
N LEU A 445 2.40 -12.89 -11.48
CA LEU A 445 3.48 -12.98 -12.46
C LEU A 445 3.03 -13.84 -13.66
N GLN A 446 3.75 -13.72 -14.77
CA GLN A 446 3.53 -14.59 -15.92
C GLN A 446 3.89 -16.04 -15.60
N GLU A 447 3.08 -16.96 -16.11
CA GLU A 447 3.34 -18.41 -16.07
C GLU A 447 4.66 -18.75 -16.79
N LYS A 448 5.21 -19.94 -16.59
CA LYS A 448 6.30 -20.45 -17.44
C LYS A 448 5.86 -21.73 -18.14
N PRO A 449 5.93 -21.78 -19.49
CA PRO A 449 5.73 -23.02 -20.23
C PRO A 449 6.72 -24.12 -19.77
N GLY A 450 6.25 -25.35 -19.67
CA GLY A 450 7.07 -26.50 -19.23
C GLY A 450 7.04 -26.79 -17.73
N VAL A 451 6.53 -25.87 -16.90
CA VAL A 451 6.23 -26.14 -15.48
C VAL A 451 4.98 -27.02 -15.40
N ILE A 452 5.08 -28.15 -14.69
CA ILE A 452 3.95 -29.05 -14.38
C ILE A 452 3.14 -28.47 -13.23
N CYS A 453 3.82 -28.20 -12.12
CA CYS A 453 3.26 -27.59 -10.93
C CYS A 453 4.35 -27.00 -10.03
N ASP A 454 3.91 -26.16 -9.11
CA ASP A 454 4.70 -25.61 -8.03
C ASP A 454 4.11 -26.07 -6.68
N ALA A 455 4.96 -26.45 -5.73
CA ALA A 455 4.57 -26.91 -4.40
C ALA A 455 5.33 -26.16 -3.31
N LEU A 456 4.61 -25.39 -2.49
CA LEU A 456 5.17 -24.68 -1.34
C LEU A 456 5.07 -25.56 -0.09
N LEU A 457 6.21 -25.99 0.43
CA LEU A 457 6.32 -26.70 1.70
C LEU A 457 6.52 -25.73 2.86
N ILE A 458 5.63 -25.81 3.85
CA ILE A 458 5.75 -25.15 5.15
C ILE A 458 5.70 -26.24 6.22
N ALA A 459 6.85 -26.54 6.83
CA ALA A 459 7.01 -27.64 7.77
C ALA A 459 7.72 -27.22 9.06
N ARG A 460 7.44 -27.96 10.13
CA ARG A 460 8.04 -27.74 11.44
C ARG A 460 9.55 -27.95 11.39
N ASN A 461 10.29 -27.09 12.08
CA ASN A 461 11.76 -27.08 12.14
C ASN A 461 12.45 -26.98 10.77
N SER A 462 11.74 -26.51 9.75
CA SER A 462 12.26 -26.26 8.41
C SER A 462 12.06 -24.79 8.02
N THR A 463 12.87 -24.35 7.06
CA THR A 463 12.57 -23.14 6.29
C THR A 463 11.49 -23.45 5.24
N PRO A 464 10.66 -22.48 4.82
CA PRO A 464 9.79 -22.64 3.67
C PRO A 464 10.57 -23.00 2.40
N ILE A 465 10.06 -23.96 1.63
CA ILE A 465 10.69 -24.41 0.38
C ILE A 465 9.66 -24.39 -0.74
N LEU A 466 9.93 -23.65 -1.81
CA LEU A 466 9.17 -23.70 -3.05
C LEU A 466 9.83 -24.72 -3.98
N TYR A 467 9.12 -25.79 -4.26
CA TYR A 467 9.47 -26.76 -5.28
C TYR A 467 8.81 -26.40 -6.60
N THR A 468 9.57 -26.33 -7.69
CA THR A 468 9.04 -26.22 -9.05
C THR A 468 9.32 -27.53 -9.77
N VAL A 469 8.26 -28.18 -10.27
CA VAL A 469 8.37 -29.43 -11.02
C VAL A 469 8.29 -29.12 -12.52
N LEU A 470 9.34 -29.45 -13.25
CA LEU A 470 9.44 -29.28 -14.69
C LEU A 470 9.18 -30.60 -15.42
N ARG A 471 8.63 -30.48 -16.62
CA ARG A 471 8.47 -31.61 -17.54
C ARG A 471 9.81 -32.08 -18.11
N GLU A 472 10.68 -31.14 -18.45
CA GLU A 472 12.00 -31.39 -19.04
C GLU A 472 13.04 -30.49 -18.35
N GLN A 473 14.31 -30.87 -18.45
CA GLN A 473 15.39 -30.08 -17.89
C GLN A 473 15.52 -28.75 -18.65
N ASP A 474 15.42 -27.65 -17.93
CA ASP A 474 15.48 -26.31 -18.49
C ASP A 474 16.29 -25.37 -17.57
N ALA A 475 17.30 -24.72 -18.14
CA ALA A 475 18.14 -23.74 -17.45
C ALA A 475 17.33 -22.53 -16.96
N GLU A 476 16.29 -22.12 -17.69
CA GLU A 476 15.40 -21.05 -17.29
C GLU A 476 14.44 -21.46 -16.17
N GLY A 477 14.26 -22.77 -15.93
CA GLY A 477 13.41 -23.28 -14.86
C GLY A 477 13.90 -22.85 -13.47
N GLN A 478 15.22 -22.74 -13.29
CA GLN A 478 15.81 -22.23 -12.06
C GLN A 478 15.56 -20.73 -11.88
N ASP A 479 15.66 -19.92 -12.93
CA ASP A 479 15.36 -18.49 -12.88
C ASP A 479 13.89 -18.26 -12.48
N TYR A 480 12.97 -19.00 -13.11
CA TYR A 480 11.55 -18.98 -12.75
C TYR A 480 11.31 -19.32 -11.27
N CYS A 481 11.88 -20.43 -10.79
CA CYS A 481 11.70 -20.87 -9.40
C CYS A 481 12.26 -19.82 -8.43
N THR A 482 13.43 -19.27 -8.74
CA THR A 482 14.11 -18.25 -7.94
C THR A 482 13.30 -16.95 -7.89
N ARG A 483 12.81 -16.46 -9.03
CA ARG A 483 11.98 -15.26 -9.14
C ARG A 483 10.64 -15.42 -8.42
N THR A 484 10.04 -16.60 -8.51
CA THR A 484 8.77 -16.91 -7.83
C THR A 484 8.97 -16.98 -6.32
N ALA A 485 10.03 -17.64 -5.84
CA ALA A 485 10.40 -17.68 -4.42
C ALA A 485 10.71 -16.28 -3.87
N PHE A 486 11.46 -15.47 -4.61
CA PHE A 486 11.74 -14.07 -4.28
C PHE A 486 10.44 -13.27 -4.10
N THR A 487 9.55 -13.33 -5.10
CA THR A 487 8.28 -12.60 -5.08
C THR A 487 7.38 -13.08 -3.95
N LEU A 488 7.33 -14.39 -3.70
CA LEU A 488 6.59 -14.97 -2.58
C LEU A 488 7.11 -14.43 -1.24
N LYS A 489 8.43 -14.46 -1.02
CA LYS A 489 9.04 -13.94 0.20
C LYS A 489 8.74 -12.45 0.40
N GLN A 490 8.87 -11.65 -0.65
CA GLN A 490 8.59 -10.21 -0.60
C GLN A 490 7.12 -9.93 -0.31
N ASN A 491 6.19 -10.67 -0.94
CA ASN A 491 4.76 -10.53 -0.68
C ASN A 491 4.38 -10.98 0.73
N LEU A 492 4.97 -12.06 1.26
CA LEU A 492 4.70 -12.50 2.64
C LEU A 492 5.02 -11.41 3.68
N VAL A 493 6.10 -10.67 3.48
CA VAL A 493 6.52 -9.59 4.39
C VAL A 493 5.76 -8.30 4.08
N ASN A 494 5.81 -7.80 2.85
CA ASN A 494 5.33 -6.46 2.50
C ASN A 494 3.82 -6.42 2.20
N VAL A 495 3.18 -7.51 1.78
CA VAL A 495 1.72 -7.55 1.56
C VAL A 495 1.03 -8.27 2.72
N GLY A 496 1.56 -9.43 3.11
CA GLY A 496 1.03 -10.24 4.20
C GLY A 496 1.34 -9.73 5.60
N GLY A 497 2.33 -8.83 5.74
CA GLY A 497 2.71 -8.22 7.01
C GLY A 497 3.47 -9.16 7.96
N TYR A 498 4.12 -10.20 7.45
CA TYR A 498 4.87 -11.13 8.30
C TYR A 498 6.08 -10.44 8.93
N THR A 499 6.18 -10.46 10.25
CA THR A 499 7.23 -9.79 11.03
C THR A 499 8.31 -10.72 11.56
N GLY A 500 8.20 -12.03 11.33
CA GLY A 500 9.22 -13.02 11.73
C GLY A 500 10.41 -13.07 10.77
N LYS A 501 11.44 -13.84 11.14
CA LYS A 501 12.53 -14.20 10.21
C LYS A 501 11.97 -15.18 9.18
N VAL A 502 12.07 -14.86 7.90
CA VAL A 502 11.54 -15.69 6.82
C VAL A 502 12.47 -15.67 5.62
N CYS A 503 12.62 -16.84 5.00
CA CYS A 503 13.19 -17.00 3.67
C CYS A 503 12.33 -18.02 2.92
N VAL A 504 12.46 -18.07 1.60
CA VAL A 504 11.84 -19.10 0.76
C VAL A 504 12.94 -19.71 -0.09
N ARG A 505 13.22 -21.00 0.12
CA ARG A 505 14.23 -21.71 -0.67
C ARG A 505 13.61 -22.15 -1.99
N ALA A 506 14.29 -21.87 -3.11
CA ALA A 506 13.91 -22.38 -4.42
C ALA A 506 14.55 -23.75 -4.67
N LYS A 507 13.76 -24.74 -5.10
CA LYS A 507 14.25 -26.06 -5.53
C LYS A 507 13.53 -26.48 -6.80
N VAL A 508 14.29 -26.87 -7.82
CA VAL A 508 13.74 -27.37 -9.08
C VAL A 508 13.84 -28.89 -9.11
N LEU A 509 12.77 -29.54 -9.56
CA LEU A 509 12.70 -30.98 -9.77
C LEU A 509 12.35 -31.22 -11.24
N CYS A 510 12.92 -32.26 -11.85
CA CYS A 510 12.55 -32.69 -13.19
C CYS A 510 11.84 -34.04 -13.10
N LEU A 511 10.72 -34.19 -13.80
CA LEU A 511 10.02 -35.46 -13.94
C LEU A 511 10.59 -36.20 -15.15
N SER A 512 11.50 -37.15 -14.93
CA SER A 512 12.15 -37.92 -16.00
C SER A 512 11.17 -38.85 -16.73
N PRO A 513 11.28 -39.04 -18.07
CA PRO A 513 10.45 -39.99 -18.82
C PRO A 513 10.61 -41.47 -18.42
N GLU A 514 11.73 -41.84 -17.79
CA GLU A 514 12.12 -43.22 -17.48
C GLU A 514 11.97 -43.58 -15.99
N SER A 515 11.22 -42.78 -15.22
CA SER A 515 10.98 -42.99 -13.77
C SER A 515 12.23 -42.92 -12.87
N SER A 516 13.40 -42.58 -13.40
CA SER A 516 14.65 -42.34 -12.65
C SER A 516 14.77 -40.87 -12.22
N ALA A 517 14.27 -40.56 -11.03
CA ALA A 517 14.24 -39.22 -10.47
C ALA A 517 15.63 -38.66 -10.12
N GLU A 518 16.15 -37.75 -10.93
CA GLU A 518 17.27 -36.87 -10.57
C GLU A 518 16.78 -35.47 -10.18
N ALA A 519 17.11 -35.05 -8.95
CA ALA A 519 16.96 -33.66 -8.56
C ALA A 519 18.07 -32.86 -9.22
N LEU A 520 17.72 -31.89 -10.07
CA LEU A 520 18.66 -30.85 -10.49
C LEU A 520 18.91 -29.93 -9.29
N GLU A 521 19.97 -30.20 -8.52
CA GLU A 521 20.53 -29.16 -7.68
C GLU A 521 21.19 -28.13 -8.60
N ALA A 522 20.44 -27.09 -8.98
CA ALA A 522 20.97 -26.02 -9.80
C ALA A 522 22.19 -25.35 -9.13
N ALA A 523 23.08 -24.83 -9.97
CA ALA A 523 24.39 -24.26 -9.62
C ALA A 523 24.39 -23.01 -8.71
N VAL A 524 23.24 -22.57 -8.19
CA VAL A 524 23.19 -21.48 -7.21
C VAL A 524 23.61 -22.07 -5.86
N SER A 525 24.80 -21.68 -5.38
CA SER A 525 25.25 -22.07 -4.03
C SER A 525 24.13 -21.79 -3.04
N PRO A 526 23.54 -22.82 -2.40
CA PRO A 526 22.40 -22.63 -1.51
C PRO A 526 22.80 -21.63 -0.43
N MET A 527 22.09 -20.50 -0.35
CA MET A 527 22.25 -19.63 0.81
C MET A 527 21.82 -20.43 2.04
N ASP A 528 22.79 -20.73 2.88
CA ASP A 528 22.58 -21.57 4.05
C ASP A 528 22.14 -20.70 5.22
N TYR A 529 20.83 -20.45 5.30
CA TYR A 529 20.25 -19.58 6.31
C TYR A 529 20.53 -20.09 7.75
N PRO A 530 20.64 -19.18 8.73
CA PRO A 530 20.76 -19.55 10.14
C PRO A 530 19.57 -20.38 10.63
N ALA A 531 19.79 -21.17 11.69
CA ALA A 531 18.76 -22.04 12.26
C ALA A 531 17.52 -21.27 12.76
N SER A 532 17.67 -19.99 13.11
CA SER A 532 16.59 -19.09 13.53
C SER A 532 15.53 -18.81 12.46
N TYR A 533 15.85 -19.04 11.18
CA TYR A 533 14.89 -18.91 10.06
C TYR A 533 14.01 -20.15 9.90
N ARG A 534 14.29 -21.23 10.65
CA ARG A 534 13.44 -22.42 10.68
C ARG A 534 12.19 -22.15 11.52
N LEU A 535 11.06 -22.63 11.04
CA LEU A 535 9.77 -22.47 11.72
C LEU A 535 9.70 -23.41 12.93
N GLY A 536 10.04 -22.91 14.12
CA GLY A 536 10.18 -23.77 15.31
C GLY A 536 8.92 -24.53 15.76
N GLY A 537 7.71 -24.04 15.47
CA GLY A 537 6.47 -24.68 15.91
C GLY A 537 5.21 -24.16 15.22
N THR A 538 4.06 -24.78 15.50
CA THR A 538 2.78 -24.52 14.82
C THR A 538 2.38 -23.05 14.81
N ARG A 539 2.59 -22.32 15.91
CA ARG A 539 2.29 -20.88 15.97
C ARG A 539 3.04 -20.05 14.91
N HIS A 540 4.31 -20.37 14.67
CA HIS A 540 5.10 -19.69 13.64
C HIS A 540 4.61 -20.03 12.22
N MET A 541 4.22 -21.28 12.00
CA MET A 541 3.63 -21.71 10.73
C MET A 541 2.28 -21.05 10.48
N GLU A 542 1.40 -21.02 11.47
CA GLU A 542 0.09 -20.35 11.39
C GLU A 542 0.24 -18.86 11.14
N GLY A 543 1.18 -18.18 11.80
CA GLY A 543 1.47 -16.76 11.54
C GLY A 543 1.93 -16.51 10.10
N LEU A 544 2.76 -17.38 9.55
CA LEU A 544 3.19 -17.31 8.15
C LEU A 544 2.02 -17.58 7.19
N LEU A 545 1.21 -18.60 7.47
CA LEU A 545 0.03 -18.96 6.68
C LEU A 545 -1.06 -17.89 6.72
N GLN A 546 -1.24 -17.19 7.84
CA GLN A 546 -2.14 -16.02 7.93
C GLN A 546 -1.66 -14.87 7.04
N SER A 547 -0.35 -14.68 6.94
CA SER A 547 0.24 -13.70 6.01
C SER A 547 0.00 -14.14 4.55
N LEU A 548 0.13 -15.44 4.28
CA LEU A 548 -0.15 -16.02 2.97
C LEU A 548 -1.63 -15.88 2.54
N VAL A 549 -2.58 -16.02 3.47
CA VAL A 549 -4.00 -15.75 3.20
C VAL A 549 -4.21 -14.35 2.65
N ILE A 550 -3.55 -13.35 3.24
CA ILE A 550 -3.63 -11.97 2.75
C ILE A 550 -3.00 -11.85 1.36
N VAL A 551 -1.84 -12.49 1.12
CA VAL A 551 -1.17 -12.45 -0.18
C VAL A 551 -2.06 -13.02 -1.30
N LEU A 552 -2.66 -14.19 -1.09
CA LEU A 552 -3.42 -14.89 -2.13
C LEU A 552 -4.82 -14.33 -2.35
N ARG A 553 -5.43 -13.71 -1.33
CA ARG A 553 -6.82 -13.21 -1.40
C ARG A 553 -6.93 -11.69 -1.41
N GLY A 554 -5.82 -11.00 -1.23
CA GLY A 554 -5.73 -9.55 -1.20
C GLY A 554 -6.09 -8.94 -2.55
N PHE A 555 -6.93 -7.91 -2.53
CA PHE A 555 -7.17 -7.07 -3.68
C PHE A 555 -7.34 -5.61 -3.26
N ARG A 556 -6.98 -4.69 -4.15
CA ARG A 556 -7.14 -3.26 -3.91
C ARG A 556 -8.62 -2.93 -3.71
N SER A 557 -8.92 -2.33 -2.56
CA SER A 557 -10.26 -1.93 -2.21
C SER A 557 -10.66 -0.66 -2.95
N LEU A 558 -11.92 -0.57 -3.37
CA LEU A 558 -12.53 0.69 -3.84
C LEU A 558 -12.64 1.74 -2.72
N LEU A 559 -12.45 1.35 -1.46
CA LEU A 559 -12.34 2.26 -0.31
C LEU A 559 -11.01 3.02 -0.30
N SER A 560 -10.00 2.56 -1.04
CA SER A 560 -8.70 3.23 -1.09
C SER A 560 -8.83 4.67 -1.57
N ASP A 561 -9.68 4.87 -2.58
CA ASP A 561 -9.97 6.18 -3.14
C ASP A 561 -10.71 7.07 -2.14
N GLN A 562 -11.54 6.50 -1.25
CA GLN A 562 -12.28 7.23 -0.21
C GLN A 562 -11.37 7.68 0.93
N LEU A 563 -10.44 6.81 1.35
CA LEU A 563 -9.56 7.04 2.49
C LEU A 563 -8.29 7.82 2.15
N GLY A 564 -8.02 8.08 0.86
CA GLY A 564 -6.78 8.72 0.43
C GLY A 564 -5.52 7.89 0.69
N CYS A 565 -5.68 6.59 0.99
CA CYS A 565 -4.61 5.64 1.24
C CYS A 565 -4.97 4.28 0.66
N GLU A 566 -3.97 3.51 0.27
CA GLU A 566 -4.22 2.21 -0.33
C GLU A 566 -4.62 1.17 0.73
N VAL A 567 -5.82 0.64 0.61
CA VAL A 567 -6.38 -0.40 1.48
C VAL A 567 -6.61 -1.67 0.68
N LEU A 568 -6.23 -2.81 1.26
CA LEU A 568 -6.57 -4.11 0.70
C LEU A 568 -7.82 -4.70 1.37
N ASN A 569 -8.66 -5.36 0.57
CA ASN A 569 -9.74 -6.24 1.00
C ASN A 569 -9.38 -7.70 0.70
N LEU A 570 -10.11 -8.64 1.31
CA LEU A 570 -9.97 -10.08 1.06
C LEU A 570 -11.14 -10.62 0.25
N LEU A 571 -10.86 -11.42 -0.78
CA LEU A 571 -11.88 -12.23 -1.47
C LEU A 571 -12.55 -13.18 -0.45
N THR A 572 -13.81 -13.57 -0.65
CA THR A 572 -14.46 -14.64 0.14
C THR A 572 -13.85 -16.01 -0.20
N ALA A 573 -14.13 -17.04 0.62
CA ALA A 573 -13.62 -18.39 0.36
C ALA A 573 -14.13 -18.93 -0.99
N GLN A 574 -15.41 -18.76 -1.28
CA GLN A 574 -16.06 -19.15 -2.55
C GLN A 574 -15.49 -18.38 -3.75
N GLN A 575 -15.27 -17.07 -3.62
CA GLN A 575 -14.61 -16.27 -4.66
C GLN A 575 -13.19 -16.78 -4.94
N TYR A 576 -12.42 -17.06 -3.89
CA TYR A 576 -11.07 -17.60 -4.04
C TYR A 576 -11.08 -18.99 -4.70
N GLU A 577 -12.04 -19.85 -4.36
CA GLU A 577 -12.20 -21.16 -4.99
C GLU A 577 -12.45 -21.05 -6.50
N ILE A 578 -13.40 -20.21 -6.92
CA ILE A 578 -13.68 -19.96 -8.35
C ILE A 578 -12.44 -19.35 -9.03
N PHE A 579 -11.79 -18.38 -8.38
CA PHE A 579 -10.56 -17.77 -8.90
C PHE A 579 -9.43 -18.78 -9.07
N SER A 580 -9.32 -19.77 -8.18
CA SER A 580 -8.26 -20.80 -8.20
C SER A 580 -8.43 -21.84 -9.32
N LYS A 581 -9.60 -21.91 -9.97
CA LYS A 581 -9.86 -22.89 -11.04
C LYS A 581 -8.87 -22.79 -12.20
N ASN A 582 -8.61 -23.94 -12.81
CA ASN A 582 -7.74 -24.05 -13.98
C ASN A 582 -8.43 -23.47 -15.22
N LEU A 583 -7.92 -22.33 -15.71
CA LEU A 583 -8.41 -21.65 -16.92
C LEU A 583 -8.31 -22.51 -18.19
N ARG A 584 -7.33 -23.43 -18.27
CA ARG A 584 -7.17 -24.29 -19.44
C ARG A 584 -8.27 -25.35 -19.55
N LYS A 585 -8.77 -25.84 -18.41
CA LYS A 585 -9.90 -26.79 -18.34
C LYS A 585 -11.26 -26.07 -18.41
N ASN A 586 -11.36 -24.88 -17.81
CA ASN A 586 -12.60 -24.10 -17.72
C ASN A 586 -12.57 -22.92 -18.70
N ARG A 587 -12.57 -23.25 -20.00
CA ARG A 587 -12.53 -22.25 -21.08
C ARG A 587 -13.81 -21.43 -21.16
N GLU A 588 -14.95 -22.07 -20.93
CA GLU A 588 -16.26 -21.44 -20.89
C GLU A 588 -16.84 -21.63 -19.49
N LEU A 589 -17.32 -20.56 -18.84
CA LEU A 589 -17.87 -20.63 -17.49
C LEU A 589 -18.97 -19.58 -17.27
N PHE A 590 -20.12 -20.02 -16.76
CA PHE A 590 -21.16 -19.13 -16.26
C PHE A 590 -20.98 -18.91 -14.76
N VAL A 591 -20.92 -17.66 -14.32
CA VAL A 591 -20.84 -17.30 -12.91
C VAL A 591 -22.10 -16.52 -12.53
N HIS A 592 -23.02 -17.23 -11.88
CA HIS A 592 -24.25 -16.66 -11.35
C HIS A 592 -23.95 -16.07 -9.99
N GLY A 593 -24.49 -14.90 -9.67
CA GLY A 593 -24.25 -14.32 -8.36
C GLY A 593 -25.28 -13.28 -7.99
N LEU A 594 -25.63 -13.25 -6.71
CA LEU A 594 -26.60 -12.30 -6.17
C LEU A 594 -26.06 -10.85 -6.14
N PRO A 595 -26.93 -9.85 -5.94
CA PRO A 595 -26.50 -8.47 -5.78
C PRO A 595 -25.51 -8.35 -4.62
N GLY A 596 -24.32 -7.81 -4.89
CA GLY A 596 -23.31 -7.62 -3.86
C GLY A 596 -22.44 -8.84 -3.52
N SER A 597 -22.48 -9.89 -4.33
CA SER A 597 -21.57 -11.05 -4.22
C SER A 597 -20.17 -10.83 -4.82
N GLY A 598 -19.91 -9.67 -5.44
CA GLY A 598 -18.59 -9.30 -5.96
C GLY A 598 -18.26 -9.74 -7.40
N LYS A 599 -19.28 -10.02 -8.23
CA LYS A 599 -19.13 -10.42 -9.65
C LYS A 599 -18.13 -9.58 -10.44
N THR A 600 -18.27 -8.26 -10.47
CA THR A 600 -17.35 -7.37 -11.22
C THR A 600 -15.91 -7.42 -10.72
N ILE A 601 -15.68 -7.59 -9.40
CA ILE A 601 -14.33 -7.78 -8.85
C ILE A 601 -13.73 -9.10 -9.34
N MET A 602 -14.54 -10.17 -9.38
CA MET A 602 -14.13 -11.45 -9.94
C MET A 602 -13.82 -11.36 -11.44
N ALA A 603 -14.63 -10.62 -12.21
CA ALA A 603 -14.37 -10.35 -13.62
C ALA A 603 -13.02 -9.61 -13.82
N MET A 604 -12.72 -8.60 -13.01
CA MET A 604 -11.43 -7.92 -13.04
C MET A 604 -10.26 -8.86 -12.72
N LYS A 605 -10.38 -9.63 -11.64
CA LYS A 605 -9.36 -10.60 -11.22
C LYS A 605 -9.10 -11.67 -12.27
N ILE A 606 -10.15 -12.17 -12.93
CA ILE A 606 -9.94 -13.19 -13.95
C ILE A 606 -9.25 -12.64 -15.20
N MET A 607 -9.50 -11.39 -15.59
CA MET A 607 -8.77 -10.77 -16.69
C MET A 607 -7.27 -10.65 -16.39
N GLU A 608 -6.90 -10.25 -15.17
CA GLU A 608 -5.50 -10.27 -14.71
C GLU A 608 -4.89 -11.68 -14.80
N LYS A 609 -5.62 -12.70 -14.36
CA LYS A 609 -5.18 -14.11 -14.41
C LYS A 609 -5.03 -14.62 -15.86
N ILE A 610 -5.97 -14.30 -16.75
CA ILE A 610 -5.92 -14.68 -18.17
C ILE A 610 -4.64 -14.14 -18.81
N ARG A 611 -4.33 -12.87 -18.57
CA ARG A 611 -3.11 -12.22 -19.08
C ARG A 611 -1.85 -12.99 -18.69
N ASN A 612 -1.79 -13.42 -17.43
CA ASN A 612 -0.62 -14.09 -16.87
C ASN A 612 -0.49 -15.56 -17.32
N VAL A 613 -1.60 -16.26 -17.53
CA VAL A 613 -1.62 -17.67 -17.99
C VAL A 613 -1.38 -17.80 -19.50
N PHE A 614 -1.90 -16.86 -20.29
CA PHE A 614 -1.83 -16.93 -21.75
C PHE A 614 -0.78 -16.00 -22.38
N HIS A 615 0.01 -15.29 -21.56
CA HIS A 615 1.06 -14.36 -22.02
C HIS A 615 0.58 -13.36 -23.07
N CYS A 616 -0.66 -12.89 -22.92
CA CYS A 616 -1.28 -12.02 -23.90
C CYS A 616 -1.24 -10.55 -23.46
N GLU A 617 -1.28 -9.64 -24.43
CA GLU A 617 -1.41 -8.20 -24.17
C GLU A 617 -2.86 -7.85 -23.80
N ALA A 618 -3.08 -6.67 -23.21
CA ALA A 618 -4.42 -6.24 -22.78
C ALA A 618 -5.41 -6.20 -23.95
N GLU A 619 -4.92 -5.89 -25.16
CA GLU A 619 -5.65 -5.81 -26.41
C GLU A 619 -6.10 -7.17 -26.95
N ARG A 620 -5.69 -8.28 -26.33
CA ARG A 620 -6.18 -9.64 -26.64
C ARG A 620 -7.36 -10.07 -25.77
N ILE A 621 -7.66 -9.30 -24.72
CA ILE A 621 -8.74 -9.56 -23.76
C ILE A 621 -9.83 -8.50 -23.96
N LEU A 622 -11.05 -8.94 -24.17
CA LEU A 622 -12.22 -8.06 -24.33
C LEU A 622 -13.16 -8.20 -23.13
N TYR A 623 -13.41 -7.10 -22.44
CA TYR A 623 -14.50 -6.96 -21.48
C TYR A 623 -15.74 -6.42 -22.19
N VAL A 624 -16.88 -7.07 -22.02
CA VAL A 624 -18.15 -6.62 -22.62
C VAL A 624 -19.18 -6.39 -21.53
N CYS A 625 -19.83 -5.22 -21.54
CA CYS A 625 -20.95 -4.90 -20.65
C CYS A 625 -22.06 -4.14 -21.41
N GLU A 626 -23.22 -3.93 -20.80
CA GLU A 626 -24.31 -3.19 -21.47
C GLU A 626 -24.09 -1.68 -21.45
N ASN A 627 -23.51 -1.15 -20.36
CA ASN A 627 -23.57 0.27 -20.03
C ASN A 627 -22.24 1.00 -20.19
N GLN A 628 -22.31 2.19 -20.79
CA GLN A 628 -21.17 3.08 -21.05
C GLN A 628 -20.37 3.48 -19.78
N PRO A 629 -21.02 3.85 -18.65
CA PRO A 629 -20.31 4.10 -17.39
C PRO A 629 -19.40 2.96 -16.91
N LEU A 630 -19.90 1.71 -16.95
CA LEU A 630 -19.13 0.54 -16.53
C LEU A 630 -17.97 0.26 -17.47
N ARG A 631 -18.18 0.43 -18.80
CA ARG A 631 -17.10 0.34 -19.79
C ARG A 631 -15.96 1.29 -19.46
N ASN A 632 -16.25 2.57 -19.20
CA ASN A 632 -15.23 3.57 -18.89
C ASN A 632 -14.48 3.22 -17.61
N PHE A 633 -15.20 2.85 -16.55
CA PHE A 633 -14.60 2.45 -15.28
C PHE A 633 -13.60 1.30 -15.42
N ILE A 634 -13.89 0.31 -16.26
CA ILE A 634 -12.98 -0.81 -16.53
C ILE A 634 -11.84 -0.39 -17.47
N SER A 635 -12.12 0.46 -18.47
CA SER A 635 -11.11 0.99 -19.40
C SER A 635 -10.00 1.73 -18.65
N ASP A 636 -10.35 2.54 -17.65
CA ASP A 636 -9.39 3.32 -16.84
C ASP A 636 -8.40 2.44 -16.05
N LYS A 637 -8.65 1.13 -15.93
CA LYS A 637 -7.76 0.18 -15.25
C LYS A 637 -6.64 -0.35 -16.15
N ASN A 638 -6.70 -0.16 -17.47
CA ASN A 638 -5.71 -0.62 -18.44
C ASN A 638 -5.38 -2.14 -18.34
N ILE A 639 -6.40 -2.97 -18.08
CA ILE A 639 -6.25 -4.44 -17.97
C ILE A 639 -6.65 -5.13 -19.28
N CYS A 640 -7.59 -4.55 -20.02
CA CYS A 640 -8.21 -5.13 -21.22
C CYS A 640 -8.77 -4.04 -22.15
N GLN A 641 -9.16 -4.42 -23.35
CA GLN A 641 -10.11 -3.62 -24.14
C GLN A 641 -11.51 -3.78 -23.53
N ALA A 642 -12.24 -2.69 -23.32
CA ALA A 642 -13.61 -2.74 -22.79
C ALA A 642 -14.59 -2.10 -23.77
N GLU A 643 -15.69 -2.79 -24.06
CA GLU A 643 -16.71 -2.33 -25.00
C GLU A 643 -18.14 -2.51 -24.48
N THR A 644 -19.05 -1.69 -24.99
CA THR A 644 -20.49 -1.93 -24.78
C THR A 644 -20.97 -3.06 -25.69
N ARG A 645 -22.04 -3.77 -25.32
CA ARG A 645 -22.68 -4.80 -26.18
C ARG A 645 -22.99 -4.25 -27.58
N LYS A 646 -23.50 -3.02 -27.67
CA LYS A 646 -23.83 -2.38 -28.97
C LYS A 646 -22.60 -2.23 -29.85
N THR A 647 -21.49 -1.75 -29.30
CA THR A 647 -20.21 -1.67 -30.03
C THR A 647 -19.69 -3.07 -30.36
N PHE A 648 -19.77 -3.99 -29.40
CA PHE A 648 -19.34 -5.36 -29.55
C PHE A 648 -20.03 -6.06 -30.73
N ILE A 649 -21.31 -5.83 -30.96
CA ILE A 649 -22.03 -6.38 -32.11
C ILE A 649 -21.60 -5.73 -33.44
N LYS A 650 -21.45 -4.39 -33.47
CA LYS A 650 -21.16 -3.63 -34.69
C LYS A 650 -19.74 -3.84 -35.21
N GLU A 651 -18.77 -3.84 -34.31
CA GLU A 651 -17.35 -3.82 -34.67
C GLU A 651 -16.78 -5.23 -34.91
N LYS A 652 -15.65 -5.31 -35.62
CA LYS A 652 -14.89 -6.55 -35.79
C LYS A 652 -13.74 -6.60 -34.78
N PHE A 653 -13.61 -7.74 -34.12
CA PHE A 653 -12.61 -7.98 -33.08
C PHE A 653 -11.62 -9.04 -33.55
N GLU A 654 -10.78 -8.69 -34.51
CA GLU A 654 -9.95 -9.69 -35.18
C GLU A 654 -8.80 -10.22 -34.32
N HIS A 655 -8.30 -9.39 -33.40
CA HIS A 655 -7.15 -9.71 -32.55
C HIS A 655 -7.54 -10.27 -31.18
N ILE A 656 -8.80 -10.12 -30.76
CA ILE A 656 -9.30 -10.61 -29.48
C ILE A 656 -9.30 -12.14 -29.45
N GLN A 657 -8.85 -12.70 -28.32
CA GLN A 657 -8.83 -14.13 -28.05
C GLN A 657 -9.69 -14.49 -26.84
N HIS A 658 -9.70 -13.64 -25.81
CA HIS A 658 -10.40 -13.89 -24.56
C HIS A 658 -11.51 -12.87 -24.37
N ILE A 659 -12.66 -13.31 -23.87
CA ILE A 659 -13.83 -12.46 -23.62
C ILE A 659 -14.34 -12.72 -22.20
N VAL A 660 -14.52 -11.63 -21.46
CA VAL A 660 -15.22 -11.61 -20.17
C VAL A 660 -16.45 -10.73 -20.32
N ILE A 661 -17.61 -11.28 -20.01
CA ILE A 661 -18.90 -10.59 -20.15
C ILE A 661 -19.48 -10.38 -18.76
N ASP A 662 -19.87 -9.14 -18.46
CA ASP A 662 -20.44 -8.75 -17.17
C ASP A 662 -21.84 -8.16 -17.34
N GLU A 663 -22.69 -8.37 -16.34
CA GLU A 663 -24.10 -7.99 -16.35
C GLU A 663 -24.87 -8.56 -17.57
N ALA A 664 -24.55 -9.79 -17.98
CA ALA A 664 -25.04 -10.38 -19.24
C ALA A 664 -26.58 -10.55 -19.30
N GLN A 665 -27.27 -10.62 -18.15
CA GLN A 665 -28.73 -10.64 -18.09
C GLN A 665 -29.38 -9.36 -18.62
N ASN A 666 -28.64 -8.25 -18.68
CA ASN A 666 -29.12 -6.95 -19.15
C ASN A 666 -28.87 -6.73 -20.65
N PHE A 667 -28.26 -7.70 -21.32
CA PHE A 667 -27.98 -7.61 -22.75
C PHE A 667 -29.28 -7.77 -23.53
N ARG A 668 -29.34 -7.22 -24.74
CA ARG A 668 -30.48 -7.38 -25.64
C ARG A 668 -30.05 -8.02 -26.95
N SER A 669 -30.89 -8.94 -27.43
CA SER A 669 -30.70 -9.60 -28.72
C SER A 669 -31.13 -8.75 -29.93
N GLU A 670 -31.72 -7.56 -29.70
CA GLU A 670 -32.24 -6.66 -30.75
C GLU A 670 -31.21 -6.25 -31.81
N ASP A 671 -29.93 -6.12 -31.41
CA ASP A 671 -28.85 -5.74 -32.34
C ASP A 671 -28.18 -6.95 -33.00
N GLY A 672 -28.40 -8.18 -32.50
CA GLY A 672 -27.79 -9.42 -33.03
C GLY A 672 -27.41 -10.45 -31.95
N ASP A 673 -26.98 -11.63 -32.41
CA ASP A 673 -26.54 -12.75 -31.56
C ASP A 673 -25.14 -12.50 -30.96
N TRP A 674 -25.11 -11.81 -29.82
CA TRP A 674 -23.86 -11.52 -29.12
C TRP A 674 -23.20 -12.78 -28.55
N TYR A 675 -23.97 -13.77 -28.13
CA TYR A 675 -23.45 -14.98 -27.50
C TYR A 675 -22.78 -15.88 -28.54
N GLY A 676 -23.42 -16.08 -29.69
CA GLY A 676 -22.84 -16.77 -30.84
C GLY A 676 -21.59 -16.05 -31.37
N LYS A 677 -21.61 -14.70 -31.41
CA LYS A 677 -20.43 -13.91 -31.77
C LYS A 677 -19.27 -14.13 -30.77
N ALA A 678 -19.54 -14.08 -29.47
CA ALA A 678 -18.53 -14.31 -28.43
C ALA A 678 -17.93 -15.72 -28.50
N LYS A 679 -18.77 -16.74 -28.74
CA LYS A 679 -18.32 -18.11 -28.98
C LYS A 679 -17.46 -18.24 -30.24
N THR A 680 -17.85 -17.57 -31.31
CA THR A 680 -17.10 -17.62 -32.58
C THR A 680 -15.71 -17.00 -32.41
N ILE A 681 -15.61 -15.85 -31.75
CA ILE A 681 -14.32 -15.18 -31.51
C ILE A 681 -13.43 -16.04 -30.62
N THR A 682 -13.94 -16.54 -29.50
CA THR A 682 -13.13 -17.34 -28.57
C THR A 682 -12.74 -18.70 -29.15
N ARG A 683 -13.47 -19.26 -30.11
CA ARG A 683 -13.12 -20.52 -30.80
C ARG A 683 -12.25 -20.34 -32.04
N ARG A 684 -11.97 -19.09 -32.47
CA ARG A 684 -11.25 -18.80 -33.72
C ARG A 684 -9.76 -19.18 -33.67
N ALA A 685 -9.14 -19.09 -32.51
CA ALA A 685 -7.68 -19.21 -32.38
C ALA A 685 -7.17 -20.61 -32.75
N LYS A 686 -6.10 -20.66 -33.56
CA LYS A 686 -5.48 -21.91 -34.02
C LYS A 686 -4.78 -22.68 -32.89
N ASP A 687 -4.33 -21.97 -31.86
CA ASP A 687 -3.59 -22.52 -30.71
C ASP A 687 -4.52 -22.99 -29.57
N GLY A 688 -5.81 -23.19 -29.88
CA GLY A 688 -6.86 -23.65 -28.97
C GLY A 688 -7.87 -22.55 -28.62
N PRO A 689 -9.02 -22.93 -28.02
CA PRO A 689 -10.06 -21.97 -27.68
C PRO A 689 -9.58 -20.99 -26.60
N GLY A 690 -9.92 -19.72 -26.78
CA GLY A 690 -9.80 -18.66 -25.78
C GLY A 690 -10.72 -18.87 -24.57
N ILE A 691 -10.83 -17.82 -23.75
CA ILE A 691 -11.63 -17.86 -22.52
C ILE A 691 -12.93 -17.09 -22.76
N LEU A 692 -14.06 -17.66 -22.34
CA LEU A 692 -15.38 -17.04 -22.33
C LEU A 692 -16.00 -17.19 -20.95
N TRP A 693 -15.88 -16.15 -20.12
CA TRP A 693 -16.50 -16.15 -18.79
C TRP A 693 -17.64 -15.14 -18.75
N ILE A 694 -18.81 -15.58 -18.27
CA ILE A 694 -20.04 -14.79 -18.32
C ILE A 694 -20.58 -14.63 -16.90
N PHE A 695 -20.61 -13.40 -16.41
CA PHE A 695 -21.13 -13.03 -15.10
C PHE A 695 -22.56 -12.49 -15.24
N LEU A 696 -23.48 -12.99 -14.42
CA LEU A 696 -24.88 -12.60 -14.49
C LEU A 696 -25.64 -12.72 -13.16
N ASP A 697 -26.78 -12.03 -13.10
CA ASP A 697 -27.69 -11.99 -11.96
C ASP A 697 -29.14 -11.78 -12.39
N TYR A 698 -29.93 -12.85 -12.45
CA TYR A 698 -31.32 -12.78 -12.92
C TYR A 698 -32.23 -11.89 -12.05
N PHE A 699 -31.92 -11.67 -10.77
CA PHE A 699 -32.68 -10.73 -9.93
C PHE A 699 -32.51 -9.27 -10.40
N GLN A 700 -31.42 -8.98 -11.13
CA GLN A 700 -31.10 -7.66 -11.67
C GLN A 700 -31.46 -7.48 -13.14
N THR A 701 -32.32 -8.33 -13.69
CA THR A 701 -32.84 -8.20 -15.06
C THR A 701 -33.65 -6.90 -15.20
N SER A 702 -33.22 -5.99 -16.08
CA SER A 702 -33.79 -4.62 -16.17
C SER A 702 -34.78 -4.39 -17.32
N HIS A 703 -35.13 -5.44 -18.08
CA HIS A 703 -36.04 -5.41 -19.23
C HIS A 703 -36.80 -6.74 -19.39
N LEU A 704 -37.83 -6.74 -20.24
CA LEU A 704 -38.61 -7.94 -20.62
C LEU A 704 -38.17 -8.55 -21.96
N ASP A 705 -37.28 -7.87 -22.69
CA ASP A 705 -36.76 -8.33 -23.98
C ASP A 705 -35.90 -9.60 -23.83
N CYS A 706 -35.71 -10.34 -24.92
CA CYS A 706 -34.83 -11.51 -24.95
C CYS A 706 -33.37 -11.10 -24.77
N SER A 707 -32.71 -11.69 -23.76
CA SER A 707 -31.34 -11.32 -23.40
C SER A 707 -30.29 -11.83 -24.37
N GLY A 708 -30.61 -12.86 -25.17
CA GLY A 708 -29.64 -13.58 -26.00
C GLY A 708 -28.79 -14.59 -25.22
N LEU A 709 -29.05 -14.78 -23.92
CA LEU A 709 -28.47 -15.88 -23.16
C LEU A 709 -29.03 -17.23 -23.64
N PRO A 710 -28.23 -18.31 -23.63
CA PRO A 710 -28.74 -19.66 -23.89
C PRO A 710 -29.71 -20.09 -22.78
N LEU A 711 -30.48 -21.16 -23.01
CA LEU A 711 -31.37 -21.73 -21.99
C LEU A 711 -30.60 -22.05 -20.71
N LEU A 712 -31.26 -21.98 -19.55
CA LEU A 712 -30.62 -22.25 -18.26
C LEU A 712 -30.00 -23.66 -18.19
N SER A 713 -30.61 -24.65 -18.86
CA SER A 713 -30.09 -26.01 -19.00
C SER A 713 -28.78 -26.10 -19.77
N ASP A 714 -28.49 -25.10 -20.61
CA ASP A 714 -27.35 -25.05 -21.51
C ASP A 714 -26.25 -24.11 -20.99
N GLN A 715 -26.47 -23.52 -19.81
CA GLN A 715 -25.51 -22.66 -19.11
C GLN A 715 -24.56 -23.50 -18.24
N TYR A 716 -23.90 -24.51 -18.82
CA TYR A 716 -22.92 -25.34 -18.11
C TYR A 716 -21.55 -25.32 -18.80
N PRO A 717 -20.44 -25.32 -18.04
CA PRO A 717 -20.37 -25.38 -16.58
C PRO A 717 -20.80 -24.06 -15.89
N ARG A 718 -21.33 -24.18 -14.66
CA ARG A 718 -21.87 -23.06 -13.86
C ARG A 718 -21.31 -23.05 -12.44
N GLU A 719 -20.96 -21.86 -11.97
CA GLU A 719 -20.65 -21.57 -10.56
C GLU A 719 -21.62 -20.55 -9.99
N GLU A 720 -21.88 -20.65 -8.70
CA GLU A 720 -22.82 -19.78 -8.00
C GLU A 720 -22.09 -19.03 -6.88
N LEU A 721 -22.24 -17.71 -6.83
CA LEU A 721 -21.72 -16.84 -5.78
C LEU A 721 -22.85 -16.51 -4.80
N THR A 722 -22.90 -17.27 -3.71
CA THR A 722 -23.97 -17.25 -2.71
C THR A 722 -23.68 -16.37 -1.50
N ARG A 723 -22.43 -15.93 -1.30
CA ARG A 723 -22.07 -15.05 -0.18
C ARG A 723 -22.17 -13.57 -0.54
N ILE A 724 -23.09 -12.84 0.09
CA ILE A 724 -23.30 -11.40 -0.11
C ILE A 724 -22.60 -10.61 0.99
N VAL A 725 -21.75 -9.67 0.58
CA VAL A 725 -20.83 -8.97 1.49
C VAL A 725 -20.91 -7.46 1.38
N ARG A 726 -21.81 -6.90 0.57
CA ARG A 726 -21.67 -5.51 0.10
C ARG A 726 -22.51 -4.50 0.86
N ASN A 727 -23.81 -4.74 0.99
CA ASN A 727 -24.75 -3.74 1.52
C ASN A 727 -24.83 -3.76 3.06
N ALA A 728 -25.19 -2.62 3.67
CA ALA A 728 -25.50 -2.50 5.10
C ALA A 728 -26.77 -3.27 5.47
N ASP A 729 -26.92 -3.63 6.75
CA ASP A 729 -27.95 -4.55 7.23
C ASP A 729 -29.39 -4.13 6.84
N PRO A 730 -29.80 -2.84 6.94
CA PRO A 730 -31.14 -2.43 6.53
C PRO A 730 -31.40 -2.61 5.02
N ILE A 731 -30.38 -2.38 4.19
CA ILE A 731 -30.46 -2.50 2.73
C ILE A 731 -30.47 -3.98 2.33
N ALA A 732 -29.64 -4.80 2.97
CA ALA A 732 -29.62 -6.25 2.76
C ALA A 732 -31.00 -6.89 3.06
N LYS A 733 -31.63 -6.52 4.19
CA LYS A 733 -32.99 -6.98 4.53
C LYS A 733 -34.04 -6.57 3.48
N TYR A 734 -33.91 -5.37 2.94
CA TYR A 734 -34.78 -4.90 1.86
C TYR A 734 -34.57 -5.71 0.59
N LEU A 735 -33.32 -5.94 0.18
CA LEU A 735 -33.00 -6.76 -0.99
C LEU A 735 -33.54 -8.18 -0.85
N GLN A 736 -33.35 -8.83 0.30
CA GLN A 736 -33.91 -10.17 0.57
C GLN A 736 -35.42 -10.21 0.36
N LYS A 737 -36.14 -9.21 0.90
CA LYS A 737 -37.60 -9.12 0.77
C LYS A 737 -38.03 -8.96 -0.70
N GLU A 738 -37.42 -8.03 -1.43
CA GLU A 738 -37.76 -7.79 -2.85
C GLU A 738 -37.39 -9.00 -3.72
N MET A 739 -36.28 -9.69 -3.43
CA MET A 739 -35.92 -10.92 -4.13
C MET A 739 -36.92 -12.04 -3.89
N GLN A 740 -37.47 -12.17 -2.68
CA GLN A 740 -38.53 -13.14 -2.42
C GLN A 740 -39.81 -12.83 -3.21
N VAL A 741 -40.13 -11.54 -3.42
CA VAL A 741 -41.25 -11.14 -4.29
C VAL A 741 -41.04 -11.60 -5.73
N ILE A 742 -39.83 -11.43 -6.27
CA ILE A 742 -39.49 -11.86 -7.63
C ILE A 742 -39.50 -13.39 -7.74
N ARG A 743 -38.96 -14.10 -6.75
CA ARG A 743 -38.95 -15.57 -6.76
C ARG A 743 -40.36 -16.15 -6.75
N ASN A 744 -41.28 -15.53 -6.01
CA ASN A 744 -42.67 -15.97 -5.96
C ASN A 744 -43.44 -15.64 -7.25
N ASN A 745 -43.06 -14.57 -7.95
CA ASN A 745 -43.72 -14.12 -9.19
C ASN A 745 -42.68 -13.68 -10.22
N PRO A 746 -41.92 -14.61 -10.82
CA PRO A 746 -40.87 -14.26 -11.77
C PRO A 746 -41.48 -13.71 -13.07
N SER A 747 -40.82 -12.72 -13.67
CA SER A 747 -41.16 -12.28 -15.02
C SER A 747 -40.93 -13.42 -16.03
N PHE A 748 -41.70 -13.45 -17.11
CA PHE A 748 -41.70 -14.56 -18.08
C PHE A 748 -40.33 -14.83 -18.73
N ASN A 749 -39.45 -13.83 -18.79
CA ASN A 749 -38.11 -13.92 -19.36
C ASN A 749 -37.04 -14.36 -18.33
N ILE A 750 -37.41 -14.57 -17.07
CA ILE A 750 -36.53 -15.03 -16.01
C ILE A 750 -36.78 -16.53 -15.74
N PRO A 751 -35.79 -17.41 -15.97
CA PRO A 751 -35.94 -18.83 -15.66
C PRO A 751 -36.12 -19.06 -14.15
N PRO A 752 -37.21 -19.70 -13.68
CA PRO A 752 -37.45 -19.90 -12.23
C PRO A 752 -36.31 -20.61 -11.51
N GLY A 753 -35.71 -21.63 -12.14
CA GLY A 753 -34.59 -22.38 -11.57
C GLY A 753 -33.33 -21.53 -11.32
N SER A 754 -33.20 -20.38 -11.99
CA SER A 754 -32.07 -19.47 -11.76
C SER A 754 -32.19 -18.65 -10.46
N LEU A 755 -33.39 -18.62 -9.86
CA LEU A 755 -33.68 -17.87 -8.64
C LEU A 755 -33.49 -18.71 -7.37
N GLU A 756 -33.25 -20.02 -7.51
CA GLU A 756 -33.04 -20.93 -6.37
C GLU A 756 -31.73 -20.68 -5.63
N ILE A 757 -30.75 -20.01 -6.27
CA ILE A 757 -29.52 -19.49 -5.63
C ILE A 757 -29.81 -18.64 -4.37
N LEU A 758 -31.00 -18.03 -4.27
CA LEU A 758 -31.43 -17.28 -3.10
C LEU A 758 -31.57 -18.15 -1.83
N LEU A 759 -31.90 -19.44 -1.98
CA LEU A 759 -32.06 -20.36 -0.85
C LEU A 759 -30.72 -20.66 -0.15
N GLU A 760 -29.63 -20.65 -0.91
CA GLU A 760 -28.27 -20.93 -0.41
C GLU A 760 -27.53 -19.65 -0.01
N ALA A 761 -28.21 -18.50 -0.05
CA ALA A 761 -27.59 -17.19 0.12
C ALA A 761 -27.19 -16.92 1.58
N GLU A 762 -25.91 -16.63 1.79
CA GLU A 762 -25.36 -16.19 3.07
C GLU A 762 -25.10 -14.69 3.07
N TRP A 763 -25.70 -13.97 4.03
CA TRP A 763 -25.59 -12.51 4.12
C TRP A 763 -24.69 -12.09 5.27
N SER A 764 -23.64 -11.32 4.98
CA SER A 764 -22.83 -10.68 6.02
C SER A 764 -23.70 -9.73 6.85
N GLN A 765 -23.63 -9.85 8.17
CA GLN A 765 -24.33 -8.96 9.12
C GLN A 765 -23.35 -8.11 9.91
N GLY A 766 -23.85 -7.04 10.53
CA GLY A 766 -23.08 -6.22 11.47
C GLY A 766 -22.55 -4.92 10.87
N VAL A 767 -23.10 -4.48 9.73
CA VAL A 767 -22.76 -3.20 9.12
C VAL A 767 -23.93 -2.23 9.25
N GLN A 768 -23.66 -1.10 9.88
CA GLN A 768 -24.67 -0.08 10.12
C GLN A 768 -24.95 0.71 8.85
N GLY A 769 -26.14 1.28 8.79
CA GLY A 769 -26.57 2.00 7.62
C GLY A 769 -27.97 2.55 7.77
N THR A 770 -28.50 3.10 6.68
CA THR A 770 -29.82 3.71 6.70
C THR A 770 -30.60 3.28 5.47
N LEU A 771 -31.86 2.88 5.69
CA LEU A 771 -32.85 2.75 4.64
C LEU A 771 -34.05 3.62 5.02
N GLN A 772 -34.38 4.60 4.19
CA GLN A 772 -35.61 5.40 4.36
C GLN A 772 -36.41 5.42 3.07
N ILE A 773 -37.68 5.03 3.16
CA ILE A 773 -38.63 5.12 2.05
C ILE A 773 -39.64 6.22 2.38
N LYS A 774 -39.60 7.33 1.65
CA LYS A 774 -40.46 8.50 1.91
C LYS A 774 -41.47 8.69 0.78
N LYS A 775 -42.75 8.44 1.08
CA LYS A 775 -43.86 8.53 0.13
C LYS A 775 -44.47 9.94 0.13
N ARG A 776 -45.11 10.32 -0.99
CA ARG A 776 -45.95 11.53 -1.12
C ARG A 776 -45.21 12.86 -0.92
N LEU A 777 -43.95 12.95 -1.37
CA LEU A 777 -43.20 14.21 -1.38
C LEU A 777 -43.27 14.90 -2.76
N THR A 778 -43.33 16.24 -2.74
CA THR A 778 -43.19 17.06 -3.95
C THR A 778 -41.75 17.06 -4.45
N VAL A 779 -41.52 17.48 -5.70
CA VAL A 779 -40.16 17.58 -6.27
C VAL A 779 -39.27 18.49 -5.43
N GLU A 780 -39.78 19.65 -5.00
CA GLU A 780 -39.05 20.60 -4.18
C GLU A 780 -38.66 20.02 -2.81
N GLN A 781 -39.57 19.27 -2.18
CA GLN A 781 -39.30 18.59 -0.91
C GLN A 781 -38.24 17.50 -1.06
N ILE A 782 -38.29 16.70 -2.13
CA ILE A 782 -37.28 15.65 -2.42
C ILE A 782 -35.91 16.30 -2.61
N VAL A 783 -35.82 17.29 -3.50
CA VAL A 783 -34.57 17.97 -3.84
C VAL A 783 -33.95 18.66 -2.62
N THR A 784 -34.78 19.31 -1.79
CA THR A 784 -34.33 19.93 -0.53
C THR A 784 -33.80 18.87 0.43
N PHE A 785 -34.51 17.76 0.58
CA PHE A 785 -34.09 16.66 1.45
C PHE A 785 -32.76 16.04 1.01
N VAL A 786 -32.58 15.80 -0.30
CA VAL A 786 -31.31 15.30 -0.87
C VAL A 786 -30.16 16.27 -0.54
N ALA A 787 -30.35 17.58 -0.75
CA ALA A 787 -29.33 18.59 -0.47
C ALA A 787 -29.01 18.76 1.02
N ASP A 788 -30.01 18.68 1.90
CA ASP A 788 -29.80 18.73 3.35
C ASP A 788 -29.10 17.47 3.87
N THR A 789 -29.47 16.30 3.35
CA THR A 789 -28.84 15.02 3.71
C THR A 789 -27.39 14.94 3.22
N CYS A 790 -27.11 15.41 2.00
CA CYS A 790 -25.73 15.47 1.50
C CYS A 790 -24.85 16.39 2.36
N ARG A 791 -25.35 17.58 2.75
CA ARG A 791 -24.60 18.46 3.66
C ARG A 791 -24.27 17.76 4.97
N PHE A 792 -25.25 17.11 5.58
CA PHE A 792 -25.05 16.37 6.82
C PHE A 792 -23.98 15.28 6.69
N PHE A 793 -23.94 14.55 5.57
CA PHE A 793 -22.88 13.56 5.34
C PHE A 793 -21.52 14.19 5.08
N PHE A 794 -21.46 15.31 4.35
CA PHE A 794 -20.19 16.00 4.10
C PHE A 794 -19.60 16.63 5.36
N GLU A 795 -20.43 17.14 6.27
CA GLU A 795 -20.02 17.57 7.63
C GLU A 795 -19.47 16.41 8.47
N ARG A 796 -19.78 15.16 8.09
CA ARG A 796 -19.26 13.93 8.69
C ARG A 796 -18.13 13.30 7.88
N GLY A 797 -17.50 14.01 6.94
CA GLY A 797 -16.30 13.51 6.23
C GLY A 797 -16.58 12.67 4.98
N TYR A 798 -17.83 12.46 4.58
CA TYR A 798 -18.13 11.94 3.25
C TYR A 798 -17.80 12.98 2.18
N SER A 799 -17.55 12.52 0.97
CA SER A 799 -17.20 13.36 -0.17
C SER A 799 -18.27 13.29 -1.27
N PRO A 800 -18.33 14.27 -2.19
CA PRO A 800 -19.25 14.24 -3.32
C PRO A 800 -19.20 12.93 -4.13
N LYS A 801 -18.00 12.37 -4.35
CA LYS A 801 -17.80 11.07 -5.02
C LYS A 801 -18.47 9.87 -4.32
N ASP A 802 -18.93 10.02 -3.07
CA ASP A 802 -19.62 8.97 -2.32
C ASP A 802 -21.13 8.92 -2.58
N VAL A 803 -21.66 9.85 -3.37
CA VAL A 803 -23.10 10.05 -3.55
C VAL A 803 -23.53 9.77 -4.99
N ALA A 804 -24.61 9.00 -5.14
CA ALA A 804 -25.37 8.91 -6.38
C ALA A 804 -26.84 9.27 -6.17
N VAL A 805 -27.40 10.00 -7.12
CA VAL A 805 -28.83 10.26 -7.26
C VAL A 805 -29.29 9.52 -8.52
N LEU A 806 -30.15 8.54 -8.34
CA LEU A 806 -30.62 7.65 -9.39
C LEU A 806 -32.10 7.90 -9.68
N VAL A 807 -32.41 8.19 -10.93
CA VAL A 807 -33.78 8.36 -11.45
C VAL A 807 -34.14 7.22 -12.40
N SER A 808 -35.37 7.16 -12.90
CA SER A 808 -35.75 6.05 -13.80
C SER A 808 -35.19 6.17 -15.20
N THR A 809 -35.13 7.37 -15.75
CA THR A 809 -34.77 7.59 -17.15
C THR A 809 -33.82 8.76 -17.34
N THR A 810 -33.09 8.76 -18.46
CA THR A 810 -32.24 9.89 -18.86
C THR A 810 -33.04 11.18 -19.10
N LYS A 811 -34.31 11.09 -19.50
CA LYS A 811 -35.20 12.26 -19.60
C LYS A 811 -35.48 12.88 -18.23
N GLU A 812 -35.61 12.06 -17.19
CA GLU A 812 -35.76 12.55 -15.82
C GLU A 812 -34.47 13.12 -15.24
N VAL A 813 -33.29 12.63 -15.67
CA VAL A 813 -32.00 13.21 -15.27
C VAL A 813 -32.01 14.71 -15.58
N GLU A 814 -32.35 15.09 -16.82
CA GLU A 814 -32.39 16.51 -17.23
C GLU A 814 -33.44 17.30 -16.43
N ARG A 815 -34.58 16.70 -16.09
CA ARG A 815 -35.61 17.34 -15.25
C ARG A 815 -35.11 17.65 -13.85
N TYR A 816 -34.43 16.72 -13.20
CA TYR A 816 -33.98 16.87 -11.81
C TYR A 816 -32.64 17.62 -11.69
N LYS A 817 -31.83 17.64 -12.75
CA LYS A 817 -30.50 18.26 -12.77
C LYS A 817 -30.53 19.72 -12.36
N TYR A 818 -31.41 20.53 -12.95
CA TYR A 818 -31.50 21.96 -12.64
C TYR A 818 -31.91 22.21 -11.19
N GLU A 819 -32.96 21.54 -10.72
CA GLU A 819 -33.46 21.72 -9.35
C GLU A 819 -32.45 21.23 -8.30
N LEU A 820 -31.81 20.08 -8.51
CA LEU A 820 -30.76 19.56 -7.63
C LEU A 820 -29.56 20.51 -7.59
N LEU A 821 -29.07 21.00 -8.73
CA LEU A 821 -27.98 21.97 -8.77
C LEU A 821 -28.34 23.26 -8.01
N LYS A 822 -29.56 23.77 -8.20
CA LYS A 822 -30.06 24.96 -7.50
C LYS A 822 -30.09 24.75 -5.98
N ALA A 823 -30.56 23.59 -5.51
CA ALA A 823 -30.59 23.27 -4.08
C ALA A 823 -29.18 23.05 -3.51
N MET A 824 -28.31 22.32 -4.22
CA MET A 824 -26.93 22.04 -3.79
C MET A 824 -26.08 23.31 -3.70
N ARG A 825 -26.22 24.24 -4.65
CA ARG A 825 -25.52 25.53 -4.64
C ARG A 825 -25.85 26.36 -3.39
N LYS A 826 -27.12 26.37 -2.95
CA LYS A 826 -27.51 27.03 -1.70
C LYS A 826 -26.78 26.46 -0.48
N LYS A 827 -26.24 25.25 -0.58
CA LYS A 827 -25.54 24.52 0.48
C LYS A 827 -24.03 24.42 0.22
N ARG A 828 -23.49 25.20 -0.72
CA ARG A 828 -22.06 25.22 -1.15
C ARG A 828 -21.55 23.89 -1.72
N VAL A 829 -22.43 23.04 -2.22
CA VAL A 829 -22.10 21.80 -2.95
C VAL A 829 -22.29 22.07 -4.45
N VAL A 830 -21.25 21.86 -5.28
CA VAL A 830 -21.24 22.53 -6.61
C VAL A 830 -21.07 21.61 -7.82
N GLN A 831 -20.83 20.30 -7.65
CA GLN A 831 -20.54 19.42 -8.80
C GLN A 831 -21.51 18.23 -8.88
N LEU A 832 -22.32 18.22 -9.96
CA LEU A 832 -23.11 17.07 -10.40
C LEU A 832 -22.65 16.70 -11.82
N ARG A 833 -22.35 15.42 -12.06
CA ARG A 833 -22.09 14.87 -13.40
C ARG A 833 -22.81 13.54 -13.58
N ASP A 834 -22.79 13.03 -14.81
CA ASP A 834 -23.29 11.69 -15.08
C ASP A 834 -22.26 10.62 -14.66
N ALA A 835 -22.62 9.34 -14.80
CA ALA A 835 -21.76 8.26 -14.38
C ALA A 835 -20.59 7.95 -15.35
N CYS A 836 -20.35 8.76 -16.39
CA CYS A 836 -19.24 8.49 -17.31
C CYS A 836 -17.86 8.78 -16.69
N ASP A 837 -17.81 9.63 -15.66
CA ASP A 837 -16.62 10.02 -14.91
C ASP A 837 -16.71 9.48 -13.47
N MET A 838 -16.55 8.17 -13.29
CA MET A 838 -16.77 7.53 -11.98
C MET A 838 -15.70 7.86 -10.93
N LEU A 839 -14.52 8.30 -11.37
CA LEU A 839 -13.37 8.58 -10.52
C LEU A 839 -13.30 10.06 -10.09
N GLY A 840 -14.07 10.94 -10.72
CA GLY A 840 -14.12 12.36 -10.38
C GLY A 840 -14.77 12.65 -9.02
N ASP A 841 -14.38 13.77 -8.42
CA ASP A 841 -14.92 14.23 -7.12
C ASP A 841 -16.24 15.02 -7.29
N HIS A 842 -17.33 14.31 -7.58
CA HIS A 842 -18.65 14.90 -7.79
C HIS A 842 -19.78 13.94 -7.45
N ILE A 843 -20.98 14.50 -7.24
CA ILE A 843 -22.21 13.72 -7.08
C ILE A 843 -22.63 13.18 -8.44
N VAL A 844 -22.90 11.88 -8.52
CA VAL A 844 -23.41 11.26 -9.75
C VAL A 844 -24.93 11.46 -9.83
N LEU A 845 -25.44 11.95 -10.96
CA LEU A 845 -26.86 11.95 -11.30
C LEU A 845 -27.06 11.18 -12.60
N ASP A 846 -27.66 10.00 -12.53
CA ASP A 846 -27.90 9.16 -13.71
C ASP A 846 -29.17 8.30 -13.53
N SER A 847 -29.52 7.51 -14.54
CA SER A 847 -30.59 6.51 -14.46
C SER A 847 -30.14 5.23 -13.76
N VAL A 848 -31.08 4.53 -13.11
CA VAL A 848 -30.82 3.22 -12.49
C VAL A 848 -30.18 2.23 -13.48
N ARG A 849 -30.65 2.22 -14.73
CA ARG A 849 -30.14 1.30 -15.77
C ARG A 849 -28.70 1.61 -16.17
N ARG A 850 -28.37 2.88 -16.44
CA ARG A 850 -27.00 3.28 -16.81
C ARG A 850 -26.00 3.07 -15.68
N PHE A 851 -26.46 3.15 -14.43
CA PHE A 851 -25.64 2.93 -13.25
C PHE A 851 -25.48 1.44 -12.87
N SER A 852 -25.95 0.49 -13.70
CA SER A 852 -25.77 -0.95 -13.43
C SER A 852 -24.28 -1.35 -13.42
N GLY A 853 -23.92 -2.32 -12.58
CA GLY A 853 -22.54 -2.62 -12.17
C GLY A 853 -21.89 -1.55 -11.27
N LEU A 854 -22.42 -0.33 -11.29
CA LEU A 854 -22.08 0.87 -10.51
C LEU A 854 -22.23 0.72 -8.99
N GLU A 855 -21.59 1.58 -8.18
CA GLU A 855 -21.94 1.77 -6.77
C GLU A 855 -21.43 3.06 -6.13
N ARG A 856 -22.10 3.44 -5.02
CA ARG A 856 -21.76 4.55 -4.12
C ARG A 856 -22.11 4.21 -2.67
N ASN A 857 -21.53 4.93 -1.71
CA ASN A 857 -21.86 4.74 -0.29
C ASN A 857 -23.29 5.19 0.01
N ILE A 858 -23.67 6.33 -0.58
CA ILE A 858 -24.97 6.97 -0.39
C ILE A 858 -25.71 7.01 -1.72
N VAL A 859 -26.93 6.48 -1.76
CA VAL A 859 -27.78 6.48 -2.96
C VAL A 859 -29.17 7.04 -2.65
N PHE A 860 -29.61 7.96 -3.51
CA PHE A 860 -30.97 8.50 -3.51
C PHE A 860 -31.70 8.00 -4.75
N GLY A 861 -32.73 7.18 -4.60
CA GLY A 861 -33.62 6.75 -5.67
C GLY A 861 -34.84 7.64 -5.78
N ILE A 862 -34.95 8.43 -6.84
CA ILE A 862 -36.08 9.35 -7.07
C ILE A 862 -37.02 8.74 -8.11
N ARG A 863 -38.27 8.50 -7.69
CA ARG A 863 -39.37 7.92 -8.48
C ARG A 863 -38.94 6.73 -9.34
N PRO A 864 -38.41 5.64 -8.76
CA PRO A 864 -38.08 4.43 -9.51
C PRO A 864 -39.35 3.81 -10.09
N ARG A 865 -39.66 4.17 -11.33
CA ARG A 865 -40.72 3.64 -12.19
C ARG A 865 -40.13 2.96 -13.42
N THR A 866 -40.90 2.04 -13.97
CA THR A 866 -40.64 1.39 -15.25
C THR A 866 -41.94 1.38 -16.05
N ALA A 867 -41.84 1.34 -17.38
CA ALA A 867 -43.01 1.26 -18.25
C ALA A 867 -43.79 -0.05 -18.01
N ASP A 868 -43.06 -1.13 -17.72
CA ASP A 868 -43.61 -2.46 -17.47
C ASP A 868 -43.67 -2.76 -15.97
N PRO A 869 -44.86 -2.81 -15.34
CA PRO A 869 -44.99 -3.05 -13.90
C PRO A 869 -44.38 -4.39 -13.44
N ALA A 870 -44.30 -5.38 -14.33
CA ALA A 870 -43.76 -6.71 -14.05
C ALA A 870 -42.29 -6.71 -13.61
N ILE A 871 -41.48 -5.78 -14.09
CA ILE A 871 -40.03 -5.68 -13.75
C ILE A 871 -39.75 -4.61 -12.68
N LEU A 872 -40.78 -3.97 -12.13
CA LEU A 872 -40.58 -2.94 -11.10
C LEU A 872 -39.80 -3.47 -9.89
N PRO A 873 -40.08 -4.68 -9.35
CA PRO A 873 -39.28 -5.25 -8.27
C PRO A 873 -37.79 -5.41 -8.66
N ASN A 874 -37.50 -5.87 -9.88
CA ASN A 874 -36.12 -5.99 -10.38
C ASN A 874 -35.42 -4.62 -10.46
N ILE A 875 -36.12 -3.58 -10.89
CA ILE A 875 -35.57 -2.21 -10.93
C ILE A 875 -35.29 -1.68 -9.52
N LEU A 876 -36.14 -2.01 -8.54
CA LEU A 876 -35.90 -1.65 -7.14
C LEU A 876 -34.67 -2.36 -6.57
N ILE A 877 -34.46 -3.63 -6.91
CA ILE A 877 -33.21 -4.36 -6.58
C ILE A 877 -32.01 -3.70 -7.27
N CYS A 878 -32.13 -3.39 -8.56
CA CYS A 878 -31.09 -2.72 -9.32
C CYS A 878 -30.70 -1.41 -8.64
N LEU A 879 -31.66 -0.60 -8.21
CA LEU A 879 -31.44 0.64 -7.46
C LEU A 879 -30.79 0.39 -6.09
N ALA A 880 -31.40 -0.48 -5.28
CA ALA A 880 -31.00 -0.67 -3.88
C ALA A 880 -29.60 -1.28 -3.75
N SER A 881 -29.25 -2.19 -4.66
CA SER A 881 -27.92 -2.83 -4.69
C SER A 881 -26.76 -1.87 -4.98
N ARG A 882 -27.02 -0.68 -5.52
CA ARG A 882 -26.00 0.35 -5.80
C ARG A 882 -25.51 1.05 -4.54
N ALA A 883 -26.26 0.94 -3.44
CA ALA A 883 -25.99 1.61 -2.18
C ALA A 883 -25.21 0.71 -1.23
N LYS A 884 -23.98 1.09 -0.85
CA LYS A 884 -23.23 0.33 0.15
C LYS A 884 -23.80 0.51 1.55
N GLN A 885 -24.14 1.75 1.95
CA GLN A 885 -24.39 2.08 3.36
C GLN A 885 -25.72 2.82 3.60
N HIS A 886 -26.01 3.84 2.80
CA HIS A 886 -27.21 4.66 2.98
C HIS A 886 -28.06 4.67 1.70
N LEU A 887 -29.34 4.33 1.84
CA LEU A 887 -30.31 4.29 0.76
C LEU A 887 -31.57 5.07 1.13
N TYR A 888 -31.95 6.00 0.26
CA TYR A 888 -33.17 6.78 0.39
C TYR A 888 -34.01 6.59 -0.87
N ILE A 889 -35.26 6.15 -0.74
CA ILE A 889 -36.16 5.91 -1.88
C ILE A 889 -37.37 6.84 -1.78
N PHE A 890 -37.63 7.57 -2.86
CA PHE A 890 -38.77 8.49 -3.02
C PHE A 890 -39.70 7.98 -4.14
N PRO A 891 -40.59 7.01 -3.86
CA PRO A 891 -41.45 6.38 -4.86
C PRO A 891 -42.47 7.33 -5.51
#